data_AF-A0A560HN30-F1
#
_entry.id   AF-A0A560HN30-F1
#
_cell.length_a   1.000
_cell.length_b   1.000
_cell.length_c   1.000
_cell.angle_alpha   90.00
_cell.angle_beta   90.00
_cell.angle_gamma   90.00
#
_symmetry.space_group_name_H-M   'P 1'
#
loop_
_entity.id
_entity.type
_entity.pdbx_description
1 polymer ?
#
loop_
_entity_poly.entity_id
_entity_poly.type
_entity_poly.pdbx_seq_one_letter_code
_entity_poly.pdbx_strand_id
1 'polypeptide(L)'
;MRGALKYAVLFLGAAAPTLSVMSDRPRPSPASALPAPRRAADSVGALPGGRVVAVLGPTNTGKTYLAMERMLAHASGMMGFPLRLLARENYDKVVRAKGAGQVALVTGEEKIIPPGARYWICTVESMPLDHVAQFLAVDEIQLAADPERGHIFTDRLLHARGTEETMFLGSDTIKPLLQKLIPKAEFVSRPRFSSLTYSGHKKLTKLPPRAAVVAFSAADVYGLAELLRRTRGGTAVVLGALSPRTRNAQVQLYQEGAVDYLVATDAIGMGLNMDVDHVAFARLSKFDGQQPRRLRAPEVAQIAGRAGRHLTDGTFGTTDEAPPLDPELIDAVENHKFETLKTLMWRNVDLDFRSPQALLRALEERPPSPVLIRAREADDHLALQALAQDADLMRLANNPQAVRLLWEVCQIPDFRKVLSDAHTRLLSQIFKYLRDGPAGTLPLDWVAAQVARLDRGEGDIDTLVSRIAHIRTWTYISHRPGWLDDAVHWQERTRAIEDRLSDALHERLTQRFVDKRSAGLVKRLADGRDLMGAVDRDGRVLVEGHPVGRLHGVAFQLDADVPAADAKAITTAARRALGDVIAQRVRALEAAPDAAITLDGGGELSWDGAVIGVLAPGPTPLAPLVRLVGDDFLQTGQREPVRARLTRWVEAHVARVLAPLTALAAAARGGELSGAGRGIAFQVAEALGGLPRAALEPLIATLTKEDRRRLAALGLRLGFSQVFLTALTRPAAVALRGLLWSVAHATPVAVPPPGRVTLVVGDLPPHFLAAIGYVPLGSRAVRIDMVDRLEKSLAGRAKAGPLVAVDDLVLSLGVPRSEVPSLMSALGYRLGQPKAEGEPAPWLRRRPKPSPAPAAALGVTPAATSAAVKPGRKAAPTPQPVPPGDHPFSILRTLVEVP
;
A
#
# COMPACT_ATOMS: atom_id res chain seq x y z
N MET A 1 -37.77 -2.19 18.69
CA MET A 1 -39.08 -2.10 19.36
C MET A 1 -38.88 -2.37 20.85
N ARG A 2 -39.19 -1.36 21.70
CA ARG A 2 -39.49 -1.39 23.15
C ARG A 2 -38.40 -1.99 24.08
N GLY A 3 -37.93 -1.37 25.15
CA GLY A 3 -38.32 -0.21 25.98
C GLY A 3 -37.64 -0.48 27.34
N ALA A 4 -36.75 0.39 27.83
CA ALA A 4 -37.04 1.50 28.74
C ALA A 4 -37.31 1.09 30.22
N LEU A 5 -36.47 1.65 31.10
CA LEU A 5 -36.71 2.13 32.47
C LEU A 5 -37.23 1.18 33.57
N LYS A 6 -36.48 1.16 34.68
CA LYS A 6 -36.87 1.04 36.12
C LYS A 6 -35.55 0.88 36.90
N TYR A 7 -35.14 1.68 37.88
CA TYR A 7 -35.85 2.19 39.05
C TYR A 7 -35.19 3.49 39.57
N ALA A 8 -36.04 4.39 40.09
CA ALA A 8 -35.67 5.45 41.02
C ALA A 8 -36.53 5.30 42.30
N VAL A 9 -36.08 5.99 43.36
CA VAL A 9 -36.81 6.44 44.56
C VAL A 9 -36.65 5.61 45.84
N LEU A 10 -36.03 6.23 46.86
CA LEU A 10 -36.51 6.42 48.26
C LEU A 10 -35.38 7.19 49.02
N PHE A 11 -35.54 8.28 49.80
CA PHE A 11 -36.69 9.04 50.34
C PHE A 11 -36.24 10.43 50.89
N LEU A 12 -37.17 11.41 50.82
CA LEU A 12 -37.46 12.60 51.67
C LEU A 12 -36.54 12.97 52.86
N GLY A 13 -36.32 14.22 53.30
CA GLY A 13 -37.01 15.51 53.11
C GLY A 13 -37.19 16.23 54.46
N ALA A 14 -36.69 17.47 54.62
CA ALA A 14 -37.07 18.46 55.66
C ALA A 14 -36.41 19.82 55.30
N ALA A 15 -37.16 20.81 54.82
CA ALA A 15 -37.86 21.87 55.56
C ALA A 15 -37.09 23.21 55.52
N ALA A 16 -37.66 24.18 54.81
CA ALA A 16 -37.22 25.57 54.75
C ALA A 16 -37.85 26.40 55.88
N PRO A 17 -37.29 27.59 56.18
CA PRO A 17 -38.15 28.75 56.32
C PRO A 17 -37.66 29.97 55.50
N THR A 18 -38.64 30.68 54.98
CA THR A 18 -38.62 32.05 54.43
C THR A 18 -38.31 33.11 55.48
N LEU A 19 -37.51 34.13 55.16
CA LEU A 19 -37.93 35.55 55.19
C LEU A 19 -36.80 36.56 54.89
N SER A 20 -37.22 37.59 54.16
CA SER A 20 -36.84 39.00 54.21
C SER A 20 -35.64 39.53 53.42
N VAL A 21 -36.03 40.37 52.46
CA VAL A 21 -35.27 41.44 51.82
C VAL A 21 -34.75 42.41 52.88
N MET A 22 -33.44 42.62 52.93
CA MET A 22 -32.81 43.84 53.42
C MET A 22 -31.63 44.19 52.52
N SER A 23 -31.68 45.43 52.02
CA SER A 23 -30.60 46.14 51.38
C SER A 23 -29.45 46.36 52.36
N ASP A 24 -28.28 45.81 52.08
CA ASP A 24 -27.00 46.48 52.31
C ASP A 24 -25.88 45.71 51.60
N ARG A 25 -25.35 46.30 50.52
CA ARG A 25 -24.14 45.79 49.88
C ARG A 25 -22.94 46.32 50.68
N PRO A 26 -22.11 45.47 51.30
CA PRO A 26 -20.81 45.94 51.76
C PRO A 26 -19.94 46.19 50.52
N ARG A 27 -19.43 47.42 50.39
CA ARG A 27 -18.39 47.76 49.41
C ARG A 27 -17.21 46.80 49.58
N PRO A 28 -16.64 46.22 48.51
CA PRO A 28 -15.38 45.50 48.65
C PRO A 28 -14.29 46.48 49.10
N SER A 29 -13.69 46.19 50.25
CA SER A 29 -12.48 46.85 50.74
C SER A 29 -11.37 46.74 49.68
N PRO A 30 -10.55 47.78 49.45
CA PRO A 30 -9.56 47.77 48.39
C PRO A 30 -8.56 46.64 48.66
N ALA A 31 -8.41 45.75 47.67
CA ALA A 31 -7.36 44.75 47.64
C ALA A 31 -6.01 45.44 47.92
N SER A 32 -5.24 44.82 48.82
CA SER A 32 -3.91 45.23 49.24
C SER A 32 -3.07 45.73 48.07
N ALA A 33 -2.61 46.98 48.19
CA ALA A 33 -1.66 47.59 47.28
C ALA A 33 -0.45 46.66 47.07
N LEU A 34 -0.22 46.27 45.81
CA LEU A 34 1.02 45.65 45.36
C LEU A 34 2.20 46.56 45.75
N PRO A 35 3.27 46.04 46.39
CA PRO A 35 4.42 46.87 46.72
C PRO A 35 5.11 47.34 45.42
N ALA A 36 5.52 48.62 45.43
CA ALA A 36 6.22 49.27 44.32
C ALA A 36 7.49 48.52 43.88
N PRO A 37 7.92 48.63 42.60
CA PRO A 37 9.11 47.95 42.12
C PRO A 37 10.36 48.49 42.83
N ARG A 38 11.11 47.58 43.47
CA ARG A 38 12.40 47.88 44.09
C ARG A 38 13.40 48.31 43.01
N ARG A 39 14.18 49.36 43.31
CA ARG A 39 15.30 49.85 42.51
C ARG A 39 16.30 48.71 42.25
N ALA A 40 16.57 48.41 40.99
CA ALA A 40 17.63 47.51 40.55
C ALA A 40 18.95 48.30 40.40
N ALA A 41 19.65 48.46 41.49
CA ALA A 41 21.10 48.64 41.55
C ALA A 41 21.47 48.26 42.99
N ASP A 42 22.36 47.30 43.16
CA ASP A 42 22.79 46.71 44.43
C ASP A 42 21.88 45.59 45.00
N SER A 43 21.83 44.46 44.29
CA SER A 43 22.01 43.12 44.89
C SER A 43 21.82 42.03 43.84
N VAL A 44 22.89 41.28 43.58
CA VAL A 44 22.80 39.88 43.14
C VAL A 44 22.20 39.09 44.31
N GLY A 45 20.91 39.26 44.55
CA GLY A 45 20.13 38.49 45.52
C GLY A 45 19.76 37.15 44.90
N ALA A 46 20.76 36.32 44.62
CA ALA A 46 20.53 34.94 44.27
C ALA A 46 19.77 34.28 45.43
N LEU A 47 18.59 33.70 45.16
CA LEU A 47 18.13 32.58 45.98
C LEU A 47 19.33 31.63 46.13
N PRO A 48 19.67 31.13 47.33
CA PRO A 48 20.73 30.14 47.47
C PRO A 48 20.29 28.91 46.69
N GLY A 49 20.70 28.87 45.42
CA GLY A 49 20.22 27.91 44.46
C GLY A 49 20.75 26.54 44.86
N GLY A 50 19.86 25.55 44.84
CA GLY A 50 20.25 24.16 44.90
C GLY A 50 21.20 23.77 43.76
N ARG A 51 21.65 22.53 43.78
CA ARG A 51 22.61 21.99 42.80
C ARG A 51 22.12 22.21 41.36
N VAL A 52 22.97 22.71 40.47
CA VAL A 52 22.65 22.86 39.04
C VAL A 52 23.33 21.76 38.23
N VAL A 53 22.55 20.98 37.49
CA VAL A 53 23.03 19.84 36.68
C VAL A 53 22.60 20.02 35.22
N ALA A 54 23.53 19.93 34.29
CA ALA A 54 23.28 19.86 32.87
C ALA A 54 23.41 18.40 32.39
N VAL A 55 22.29 17.78 32.02
CA VAL A 55 22.28 16.44 31.43
C VAL A 55 22.25 16.59 29.91
N LEU A 56 23.38 16.29 29.27
CA LEU A 56 23.61 16.54 27.86
C LEU A 56 23.78 15.24 27.08
N GLY A 57 23.26 15.21 25.86
CA GLY A 57 23.40 14.07 24.95
C GLY A 57 22.46 14.16 23.75
N PRO A 58 22.64 13.31 22.73
CA PRO A 58 21.76 13.26 21.55
C PRO A 58 20.30 12.90 21.88
N THR A 59 19.40 12.96 20.91
CA THR A 59 18.01 12.49 21.06
C THR A 59 17.97 10.98 21.36
N ASN A 60 16.87 10.49 21.97
CA ASN A 60 16.71 9.08 22.36
C ASN A 60 17.77 8.54 23.36
N THR A 61 18.04 9.31 24.42
CA THR A 61 19.07 9.02 25.46
C THR A 61 18.49 8.91 26.88
N GLY A 62 17.16 8.96 27.04
CA GLY A 62 16.50 8.84 28.36
C GLY A 62 16.68 10.05 29.29
N LYS A 63 17.15 11.20 28.81
CA LYS A 63 17.35 12.43 29.62
C LYS A 63 16.08 12.89 30.33
N THR A 64 14.98 13.01 29.58
CA THR A 64 13.68 13.43 30.13
C THR A 64 13.15 12.42 31.15
N TYR A 65 13.37 11.12 30.93
CA TYR A 65 12.99 10.07 31.88
C TYR A 65 13.75 10.22 33.21
N LEU A 66 15.07 10.41 33.16
CA LEU A 66 15.88 10.69 34.36
C LEU A 66 15.38 11.92 35.11
N ALA A 67 15.12 13.02 34.39
CA ALA A 67 14.66 14.25 35.01
C ALA A 67 13.30 14.08 35.69
N MET A 68 12.39 13.30 35.09
CA MET A 68 11.11 12.96 35.70
C MET A 68 11.29 12.10 36.96
N GLU A 69 12.13 11.05 36.93
CA GLU A 69 12.39 10.24 38.12
C GLU A 69 12.94 11.08 39.27
N ARG A 70 13.89 11.98 38.98
CA ARG A 70 14.43 12.90 39.98
C ARG A 70 13.37 13.85 40.49
N MET A 71 12.60 14.49 39.61
CA MET A 71 11.49 15.35 40.02
C MET A 71 10.53 14.64 40.98
N LEU A 72 10.14 13.39 40.66
CA LEU A 72 9.19 12.62 41.46
C LEU A 72 9.76 12.17 42.81
N ALA A 73 11.08 12.18 42.97
CA ALA A 73 11.77 11.93 44.23
C ALA A 73 11.79 13.16 45.17
N HIS A 74 11.56 14.37 44.66
CA HIS A 74 11.39 15.59 45.47
C HIS A 74 9.93 15.81 45.89
N ALA A 75 9.72 16.61 46.95
CA ALA A 75 8.40 16.90 47.50
C ALA A 75 7.57 17.83 46.60
N SER A 76 8.22 18.68 45.80
CA SER A 76 7.61 19.50 44.76
C SER A 76 8.54 19.64 43.56
N GLY A 77 7.96 19.83 42.38
CA GLY A 77 8.72 19.83 41.14
C GLY A 77 8.09 20.65 40.03
N MET A 78 8.92 21.20 39.15
CA MET A 78 8.47 21.92 37.96
C MET A 78 9.31 21.52 36.75
N MET A 79 8.67 21.23 35.62
CA MET A 79 9.36 20.90 34.37
C MET A 79 8.79 21.68 33.19
N GLY A 80 9.68 22.41 32.51
CA GLY A 80 9.42 23.15 31.29
C GLY A 80 9.75 22.34 30.05
N PHE A 81 8.77 22.16 29.17
CA PHE A 81 8.91 21.46 27.91
C PHE A 81 8.82 22.43 26.72
N PRO A 82 9.56 22.19 25.63
CA PRO A 82 9.55 23.08 24.48
C PRO A 82 8.27 23.00 23.64
N LEU A 83 7.43 21.99 23.87
CA LEU A 83 6.21 21.78 23.11
C LEU A 83 5.06 21.35 24.01
N ARG A 84 3.86 21.86 23.69
CA ARG A 84 2.60 21.50 24.36
C ARG A 84 2.36 19.99 24.38
N LEU A 85 2.63 19.30 23.27
CA LEU A 85 2.42 17.85 23.17
C LEU A 85 3.30 17.08 24.17
N LEU A 86 4.56 17.49 24.34
CA LEU A 86 5.46 16.91 25.32
C LEU A 86 5.03 17.23 26.76
N ALA A 87 4.60 18.47 27.02
CA ALA A 87 4.04 18.83 28.32
C ALA A 87 2.82 17.95 28.66
N ARG A 88 1.89 17.78 27.72
CA ARG A 88 0.70 16.95 27.93
C ARG A 88 1.04 15.48 28.16
N GLU A 89 1.91 14.90 27.34
CA GLU A 89 2.34 13.50 27.48
C GLU A 89 2.95 13.24 28.87
N ASN A 90 3.84 14.14 29.32
CA ASN A 90 4.49 13.98 30.62
C ASN A 90 3.56 14.32 31.79
N TYR A 91 2.60 15.22 31.61
CA TYR A 91 1.51 15.44 32.57
C TYR A 91 0.74 14.15 32.83
N ASP A 92 0.30 13.46 31.78
CA ASP A 92 -0.47 12.21 31.93
C ASP A 92 0.36 11.13 32.64
N LYS A 93 1.67 11.04 32.39
CA LYS A 93 2.58 10.12 33.11
C LYS A 93 2.71 10.46 34.59
N VAL A 94 2.86 11.74 34.93
CA VAL A 94 3.01 12.18 36.32
C VAL A 94 1.70 12.07 37.10
N VAL A 95 0.56 12.32 36.44
CA VAL A 95 -0.79 12.06 36.99
C VAL A 95 -0.97 10.58 37.33
N ARG A 96 -0.53 9.66 36.46
CA ARG A 96 -0.57 8.22 36.77
C ARG A 96 0.28 7.85 37.99
N ALA A 97 1.38 8.55 38.23
CA ALA A 97 2.29 8.28 39.33
C ALA A 97 1.89 8.93 40.67
N LYS A 98 1.32 10.15 40.65
CA LYS A 98 1.06 10.96 41.86
C LYS A 98 -0.43 11.30 42.09
N GLY A 99 -1.29 11.07 41.11
CA GLY A 99 -2.72 11.38 41.14
C GLY A 99 -3.05 12.77 40.60
N ALA A 100 -4.22 12.91 39.96
CA ALA A 100 -4.63 14.13 39.26
C ALA A 100 -4.72 15.37 40.16
N GLY A 101 -5.05 15.20 41.45
CA GLY A 101 -5.15 16.31 42.41
C GLY A 101 -3.81 16.94 42.82
N GLN A 102 -2.68 16.37 42.37
CA GLN A 102 -1.33 16.77 42.78
C GLN A 102 -0.51 17.38 41.64
N VAL A 103 -1.04 17.40 40.43
CA VAL A 103 -0.29 17.73 39.21
C VAL A 103 -1.01 18.82 38.44
N ALA A 104 -0.30 19.90 38.15
CA ALA A 104 -0.78 20.97 37.29
C ALA A 104 -0.24 20.81 35.86
N LEU A 105 -1.08 21.16 34.88
CA LEU A 105 -0.68 21.37 33.48
C LEU A 105 -0.87 22.85 33.15
N VAL A 106 0.21 23.53 32.74
CA VAL A 106 0.15 24.94 32.36
C VAL A 106 0.77 25.14 30.98
N THR A 107 -0.07 25.39 29.99
CA THR A 107 0.35 25.76 28.63
C THR A 107 -0.33 27.05 28.19
N GLY A 108 0.04 27.60 27.04
CA GLY A 108 -0.56 28.84 26.53
C GLY A 108 -2.07 28.74 26.30
N GLU A 109 -2.57 27.56 25.92
CA GLU A 109 -3.98 27.33 25.58
C GLU A 109 -4.75 26.43 26.56
N GLU A 110 -4.11 25.91 27.62
CA GLU A 110 -4.75 24.99 28.56
C GLU A 110 -4.13 25.11 29.96
N LYS A 111 -4.97 25.28 30.97
CA LYS A 111 -4.55 25.45 32.36
C LYS A 111 -5.38 24.55 33.26
N ILE A 112 -4.75 23.51 33.81
CA ILE A 112 -5.35 22.59 34.78
C ILE A 112 -4.55 22.76 36.07
N ILE A 113 -5.15 23.38 37.10
CA ILE A 113 -4.48 23.62 38.38
C ILE A 113 -5.39 23.14 39.50
N PRO A 114 -5.16 21.93 40.02
CA PRO A 114 -5.78 21.48 41.25
C PRO A 114 -5.35 22.33 42.45
N PRO A 115 -6.21 22.53 43.47
CA PRO A 115 -5.84 23.27 44.68
C PRO A 115 -4.62 22.72 45.43
N GLY A 116 -4.33 21.41 45.29
CA GLY A 116 -3.21 20.72 45.93
C GLY A 116 -2.01 20.44 45.03
N ALA A 117 -1.84 21.16 43.92
CA ALA A 117 -0.78 20.91 42.95
C ALA A 117 0.63 21.09 43.55
N ARG A 118 1.44 20.02 43.54
CA ARG A 118 2.86 20.02 43.94
C ARG A 118 3.81 19.85 42.76
N TYR A 119 3.33 19.26 41.67
CA TYR A 119 4.11 19.02 40.47
C TYR A 119 3.54 19.84 39.30
N TRP A 120 4.39 20.64 38.67
CA TRP A 120 4.00 21.58 37.62
C TRP A 120 4.62 21.16 36.29
N ILE A 121 3.76 20.76 35.36
CA ILE A 121 4.16 20.41 34.00
C ILE A 121 3.73 21.53 33.08
N CYS A 122 4.68 22.18 32.42
CA CYS A 122 4.40 23.38 31.64
C CYS A 122 5.17 23.45 30.34
N THR A 123 4.69 24.26 29.40
CA THR A 123 5.56 24.77 28.34
C THR A 123 6.54 25.78 28.93
N VAL A 124 7.76 25.87 28.39
CA VAL A 124 8.81 26.79 28.89
C VAL A 124 8.31 28.25 28.94
N GLU A 125 7.52 28.66 27.95
CA GLU A 125 6.82 29.95 27.88
C GLU A 125 5.88 30.20 29.05
N SER A 126 5.14 29.17 29.45
CA SER A 126 4.07 29.24 30.45
C SER A 126 4.54 28.78 31.83
N MET A 127 5.85 28.61 32.00
CA MET A 127 6.47 28.26 33.28
C MET A 127 6.21 29.36 34.31
N PRO A 128 5.50 29.05 35.42
CA PRO A 128 5.15 30.05 36.42
C PRO A 128 6.33 30.32 37.36
N LEU A 129 7.07 31.40 37.09
CA LEU A 129 8.27 31.75 37.87
C LEU A 129 7.98 32.28 39.28
N ASP A 130 6.73 32.63 39.56
CA ASP A 130 6.23 32.98 40.89
C ASP A 130 6.04 31.77 41.81
N HIS A 131 6.03 30.55 41.25
CA HIS A 131 5.95 29.31 42.02
C HIS A 131 7.33 28.72 42.32
N VAL A 132 7.60 28.50 43.60
CA VAL A 132 8.86 27.90 44.08
C VAL A 132 8.70 26.39 44.17
N ALA A 133 9.63 25.65 43.54
CA ALA A 133 9.69 24.19 43.59
C ALA A 133 11.05 23.70 44.14
N GLN A 134 11.10 22.51 44.74
CA GLN A 134 12.36 21.87 45.14
C GLN A 134 13.20 21.46 43.93
N PHE A 135 12.54 20.82 42.97
CA PHE A 135 13.14 20.45 41.70
C PHE A 135 12.64 21.34 40.56
N LEU A 136 13.54 21.84 39.72
CA LEU A 136 13.18 22.52 38.48
C LEU A 136 13.95 21.91 37.30
N ALA A 137 13.30 21.65 36.17
CA ALA A 137 14.00 21.31 34.94
C ALA A 137 13.49 22.07 33.72
N VAL A 138 14.39 22.31 32.77
CA VAL A 138 14.08 22.85 31.43
C VAL A 138 14.62 21.88 30.39
N ASP A 139 13.72 21.37 29.54
CA ASP A 139 14.06 20.44 28.47
C ASP A 139 14.44 21.17 27.17
N GLU A 140 15.26 20.53 26.34
CA GLU A 140 15.82 21.06 25.08
C GLU A 140 16.46 22.46 25.23
N ILE A 141 17.31 22.65 26.24
CA ILE A 141 17.91 23.95 26.59
C ILE A 141 18.74 24.58 25.46
N GLN A 142 19.23 23.79 24.49
CA GLN A 142 19.89 24.29 23.28
C GLN A 142 18.99 25.20 22.41
N LEU A 143 17.66 25.13 22.60
CA LEU A 143 16.71 26.05 21.97
C LEU A 143 16.88 27.50 22.44
N ALA A 144 17.69 27.78 23.46
CA ALA A 144 18.15 29.13 23.77
C ALA A 144 18.84 29.84 22.59
N ALA A 145 19.37 29.09 21.62
CA ALA A 145 19.90 29.65 20.37
C ALA A 145 18.85 29.81 19.24
N ASP A 146 17.59 29.44 19.47
CA ASP A 146 16.52 29.58 18.48
C ASP A 146 16.20 31.07 18.22
N PRO A 147 16.21 31.55 16.97
CA PRO A 147 16.04 32.97 16.67
C PRO A 147 14.68 33.58 17.06
N GLU A 148 13.62 32.78 17.13
CA GLU A 148 12.25 33.24 17.35
C GLU A 148 11.91 33.22 18.86
N ARG A 149 12.12 32.07 19.51
CA ARG A 149 11.69 31.86 20.91
C ARG A 149 12.83 31.57 21.88
N GLY A 150 14.08 31.54 21.42
CA GLY A 150 15.23 31.19 22.26
C GLY A 150 15.47 32.13 23.43
N HIS A 151 15.04 33.39 23.32
CA HIS A 151 15.14 34.36 24.40
C HIS A 151 14.39 33.94 25.68
N ILE A 152 13.32 33.16 25.55
CA ILE A 152 12.54 32.63 26.67
C ILE A 152 13.34 31.52 27.38
N PHE A 153 13.99 30.64 26.62
CA PHE A 153 14.85 29.60 27.18
C PHE A 153 16.09 30.20 27.84
N THR A 154 16.68 31.23 27.25
CA THR A 154 17.79 31.98 27.85
C THR A 154 17.36 32.64 29.15
N ASP A 155 16.17 33.22 29.20
CA ASP A 155 15.62 33.77 30.44
C ASP A 155 15.49 32.68 31.52
N ARG A 156 14.90 31.51 31.20
CA ARG A 156 14.79 30.41 32.17
C ARG A 156 16.17 29.89 32.59
N LEU A 157 17.12 29.81 31.66
CA LEU A 157 18.51 29.44 31.94
C LEU A 157 19.14 30.38 32.97
N LEU A 158 18.95 31.69 32.84
CA LEU A 158 19.57 32.69 33.69
C LEU A 158 18.84 32.84 35.04
N HIS A 159 17.51 32.77 35.06
CA HIS A 159 16.71 33.22 36.19
C HIS A 159 15.87 32.14 36.89
N ALA A 160 15.56 31.01 36.25
CA ALA A 160 14.72 29.97 36.87
C ALA A 160 15.56 28.98 37.71
N ARG A 161 15.22 28.79 38.98
CA ARG A 161 15.96 27.89 39.89
C ARG A 161 15.00 27.08 40.78
N GLY A 162 15.32 25.80 40.96
CA GLY A 162 14.78 24.98 42.04
C GLY A 162 15.52 25.27 43.35
N THR A 163 14.83 25.12 44.48
CA THR A 163 15.42 25.35 45.81
C THR A 163 16.44 24.28 46.20
N GLU A 164 16.31 23.05 45.69
CA GLU A 164 17.23 21.93 45.98
C GLU A 164 18.01 21.46 44.75
N GLU A 165 17.35 21.35 43.59
CA GLU A 165 17.97 20.92 42.34
C GLU A 165 17.39 21.65 41.12
N THR A 166 18.29 22.08 40.23
CA THR A 166 17.95 22.62 38.90
C THR A 166 18.60 21.77 37.82
N MET A 167 17.83 21.34 36.83
CA MET A 167 18.30 20.45 35.77
C MET A 167 18.06 21.04 34.37
N PHE A 168 19.12 21.21 33.59
CA PHE A 168 19.03 21.59 32.18
C PHE A 168 19.27 20.36 31.30
N LEU A 169 18.32 20.03 30.43
CA LEU A 169 18.42 18.89 29.53
C LEU A 169 18.64 19.40 28.11
N GLY A 170 19.53 18.77 27.35
CA GLY A 170 19.73 19.17 25.95
C GLY A 170 20.86 18.45 25.23
N SER A 171 21.31 19.04 24.12
CA SER A 171 22.44 18.55 23.33
C SER A 171 23.79 19.00 23.88
N ASP A 172 24.87 18.24 23.65
CA ASP A 172 26.23 18.62 24.05
C ASP A 172 26.73 19.92 23.41
N THR A 173 26.12 20.35 22.31
CA THR A 173 26.49 21.58 21.58
C THR A 173 26.38 22.85 22.43
N ILE A 174 25.52 22.89 23.45
CA ILE A 174 25.37 24.08 24.33
C ILE A 174 26.40 24.09 25.48
N LYS A 175 27.11 22.99 25.72
CA LYS A 175 28.01 22.82 26.88
C LYS A 175 28.98 23.99 27.08
N PRO A 176 29.68 24.52 26.06
CA PRO A 176 30.61 25.63 26.26
C PRO A 176 29.94 26.92 26.73
N LEU A 177 28.68 27.16 26.32
CA LEU A 177 27.92 28.34 26.73
C LEU A 177 27.40 28.17 28.16
N LEU A 178 26.94 26.97 28.53
CA LEU A 178 26.55 26.66 29.91
C LEU A 178 27.72 26.82 30.89
N GLN A 179 28.93 26.38 30.52
CA GLN A 179 30.13 26.56 31.35
C GLN A 179 30.45 28.04 31.59
N LYS A 180 30.24 28.89 30.58
CA LYS A 180 30.48 30.34 30.70
C LYS A 180 29.40 31.04 31.49
N LEU A 181 28.13 30.70 31.27
CA LEU A 181 26.98 31.36 31.90
C LEU A 181 26.69 30.85 33.32
N ILE A 182 26.96 29.58 33.59
CA ILE A 182 26.76 28.92 34.88
C ILE A 182 28.00 28.08 35.24
N PRO A 183 29.10 28.71 35.70
CA PRO A 183 30.37 28.03 35.97
C PRO A 183 30.29 26.91 37.02
N LYS A 184 29.29 26.96 37.91
CA LYS A 184 29.05 25.96 38.98
C LYS A 184 28.18 24.78 38.54
N ALA A 185 27.76 24.71 37.27
CA ALA A 185 26.94 23.61 36.78
C ALA A 185 27.75 22.32 36.65
N GLU A 186 27.17 21.21 37.08
CA GLU A 186 27.71 19.87 36.87
C GLU A 186 27.23 19.30 35.54
N PHE A 187 28.06 18.51 34.84
CA PHE A 187 27.73 18.00 33.51
C PHE A 187 27.65 16.47 33.51
N VAL A 188 26.54 15.93 33.05
CA VAL A 188 26.31 14.48 32.87
C VAL A 188 26.09 14.21 31.39
N SER A 189 26.94 13.39 30.76
CA SER A 189 26.77 12.99 29.36
C SER A 189 26.04 11.64 29.27
N ARG A 190 25.16 11.48 28.27
CA ARG A 190 24.40 10.24 28.00
C ARG A 190 24.59 9.81 26.53
N PRO A 191 25.17 8.63 26.25
CA PRO A 191 25.27 8.09 24.89
C PRO A 191 23.90 7.63 24.37
N ARG A 192 23.72 7.65 23.05
CA ARG A 192 22.48 7.20 22.38
C ARG A 192 22.27 5.69 22.53
N PHE A 193 21.01 5.26 22.64
CA PHE A 193 20.65 3.84 22.80
C PHE A 193 20.60 3.03 21.49
N SER A 194 20.43 3.67 20.34
CA SER A 194 20.32 3.05 19.02
C SER A 194 21.26 3.70 18.00
N SER A 195 21.62 2.96 16.96
CA SER A 195 22.40 3.49 15.84
C SER A 195 21.49 4.05 14.74
N LEU A 196 21.98 5.04 14.01
CA LEU A 196 21.30 5.66 12.88
C LEU A 196 22.23 5.53 11.67
N THR A 197 21.78 4.87 10.61
CA THR A 197 22.62 4.58 9.44
C THR A 197 22.08 5.20 8.16
N TYR A 198 22.96 5.77 7.35
CA TYR A 198 22.62 6.31 6.04
C TYR A 198 22.42 5.17 5.03
N SER A 199 21.25 5.14 4.41
CA SER A 199 20.83 4.09 3.46
C SER A 199 20.85 4.55 1.99
N GLY A 200 21.46 5.71 1.73
CA GLY A 200 21.61 6.26 0.39
C GLY A 200 20.38 7.01 -0.13
N HIS A 201 20.47 7.32 -1.42
CA HIS A 201 19.42 7.98 -2.18
C HIS A 201 18.47 6.92 -2.79
N LYS A 202 17.16 7.08 -2.59
CA LYS A 202 16.12 6.17 -3.08
C LYS A 202 14.99 6.95 -3.75
N LYS A 203 14.49 6.47 -4.89
CA LYS A 203 13.26 7.03 -5.47
C LYS A 203 12.11 6.92 -4.47
N LEU A 204 11.20 7.89 -4.46
CA LEU A 204 10.02 7.88 -3.59
C LEU A 204 9.22 6.56 -3.68
N THR A 205 9.10 6.00 -4.89
CA THR A 205 8.43 4.72 -5.15
C THR A 205 9.17 3.49 -4.63
N LYS A 206 10.42 3.60 -4.20
CA LYS A 206 11.25 2.51 -3.64
C LYS A 206 11.49 2.65 -2.14
N LEU A 207 10.87 3.63 -1.49
CA LEU A 207 10.97 3.75 -0.04
C LEU A 207 10.36 2.52 0.66
N PRO A 208 10.99 2.04 1.76
CA PRO A 208 10.43 0.96 2.57
C PRO A 208 9.08 1.37 3.17
N PRO A 209 8.24 0.42 3.59
CA PRO A 209 7.07 0.74 4.40
C PRO A 209 7.50 1.41 5.71
N ARG A 210 6.57 2.14 6.33
CA ARG A 210 6.82 2.93 7.56
C ARG A 210 7.92 3.99 7.39
N ALA A 211 8.02 4.59 6.20
CA ALA A 211 8.92 5.70 5.94
C ALA A 211 8.25 7.07 6.17
N ALA A 212 8.99 8.01 6.76
CA ALA A 212 8.61 9.42 6.83
C ALA A 212 9.39 10.23 5.79
N VAL A 213 8.69 10.95 4.93
CA VAL A 213 9.25 11.82 3.90
C VAL A 213 9.17 13.27 4.35
N VAL A 214 10.30 13.96 4.38
CA VAL A 214 10.41 15.29 4.98
C VAL A 214 10.70 16.35 3.92
N ALA A 215 9.84 17.38 3.89
CA ALA A 215 10.01 18.59 3.10
C ALA A 215 9.91 19.84 3.98
N PHE A 216 10.13 21.03 3.43
CA PHE A 216 10.18 22.28 4.22
C PHE A 216 9.18 23.35 3.77
N SER A 217 8.26 22.99 2.88
CA SER A 217 7.14 23.84 2.48
C SER A 217 5.83 23.05 2.47
N ALA A 218 4.71 23.71 2.77
CA ALA A 218 3.39 23.07 2.70
C ALA A 218 3.06 22.59 1.28
N ALA A 219 3.48 23.35 0.26
CA ALA A 219 3.31 23.00 -1.15
C ALA A 219 4.04 21.69 -1.50
N ASP A 220 5.31 21.54 -1.12
CA ASP A 220 6.07 20.31 -1.34
C ASP A 220 5.42 19.13 -0.60
N VAL A 221 4.98 19.32 0.64
CA VAL A 221 4.31 18.27 1.42
C VAL A 221 3.04 17.79 0.72
N TYR A 222 2.19 18.70 0.23
CA TYR A 222 0.98 18.31 -0.50
C TYR A 222 1.30 17.64 -1.85
N GLY A 223 2.33 18.10 -2.56
CA GLY A 223 2.77 17.49 -3.82
C GLY A 223 3.27 16.05 -3.62
N LEU A 224 4.16 15.85 -2.65
CA LEU A 224 4.68 14.53 -2.27
C LEU A 224 3.57 13.61 -1.76
N ALA A 225 2.63 14.15 -0.98
CA ALA A 225 1.51 13.38 -0.46
C ALA A 225 0.56 12.90 -1.56
N GLU A 226 0.30 13.74 -2.56
CA GLU A 226 -0.49 13.35 -3.74
C GLU A 226 0.23 12.29 -4.57
N LEU A 227 1.56 12.41 -4.73
CA LEU A 227 2.37 11.41 -5.43
C LEU A 227 2.37 10.05 -4.72
N LEU A 228 2.51 10.04 -3.39
CA LEU A 228 2.43 8.82 -2.57
C LEU A 228 1.03 8.23 -2.56
N ARG A 229 -0.03 9.05 -2.50
CA ARG A 229 -1.40 8.57 -2.64
C ARG A 229 -1.60 7.83 -3.97
N ARG A 230 -1.14 8.40 -5.08
CA ARG A 230 -1.27 7.81 -6.43
C ARG A 230 -0.48 6.51 -6.61
N THR A 231 0.70 6.43 -5.98
CA THR A 231 1.62 5.29 -6.19
C THR A 231 1.51 4.21 -5.12
N ARG A 232 1.08 4.54 -3.90
CA ARG A 232 1.08 3.67 -2.71
C ARG A 232 -0.26 3.61 -1.96
N GLY A 233 -1.32 4.26 -2.45
CA GLY A 233 -2.68 4.10 -1.92
C GLY A 233 -3.04 4.95 -0.69
N GLY A 234 -2.11 5.74 -0.16
CA GLY A 234 -2.40 6.74 0.87
C GLY A 234 -1.18 7.16 1.70
N THR A 235 -1.25 8.33 2.30
CA THR A 235 -0.23 8.82 3.26
C THR A 235 -0.86 9.72 4.32
N ALA A 236 -0.29 9.73 5.51
CA ALA A 236 -0.58 10.74 6.52
C ALA A 236 0.18 12.03 6.19
N VAL A 237 -0.38 13.17 6.59
CA VAL A 237 0.24 14.49 6.38
C VAL A 237 0.37 15.24 7.69
N VAL A 238 1.59 15.69 8.01
CA VAL A 238 1.88 16.46 9.24
C VAL A 238 2.62 17.76 8.91
N LEU A 239 1.97 18.90 9.10
CA LEU A 239 2.57 20.23 8.95
C LEU A 239 2.64 20.94 10.31
N GLY A 240 3.61 21.84 10.47
CA GLY A 240 3.72 22.67 11.68
C GLY A 240 2.49 23.56 11.95
N ALA A 241 1.80 24.00 10.90
CA ALA A 241 0.59 24.83 11.00
C ALA A 241 -0.67 24.07 11.45
N LEU A 242 -0.65 22.74 11.43
CA LEU A 242 -1.80 21.94 11.85
C LEU A 242 -2.02 22.04 13.37
N SER A 243 -3.29 22.08 13.78
CA SER A 243 -3.63 22.04 15.21
C SER A 243 -3.10 20.75 15.86
N PRO A 244 -2.83 20.76 17.18
CA PRO A 244 -2.40 19.55 17.88
C PRO A 244 -3.35 18.37 17.66
N ARG A 245 -4.66 18.64 17.64
CA ARG A 245 -5.70 17.63 17.40
C ARG A 245 -5.57 16.99 16.02
N THR A 246 -5.48 17.80 14.95
CA THR A 246 -5.31 17.28 13.58
C THR A 246 -3.98 16.54 13.41
N ARG A 247 -2.88 17.03 13.99
CA ARG A 247 -1.58 16.33 13.95
C ARG A 247 -1.64 14.97 14.60
N ASN A 248 -2.21 14.88 15.81
CA ASN A 248 -2.34 13.62 16.52
C ASN A 248 -3.22 12.63 15.75
N ALA A 249 -4.33 13.10 15.17
CA ALA A 249 -5.20 12.24 14.36
C ALA A 249 -4.49 11.71 13.09
N GLN A 250 -3.65 12.53 12.44
CA GLN A 250 -2.84 12.09 11.27
C GLN A 250 -1.72 11.12 11.68
N VAL A 251 -1.05 11.35 12.82
CA VAL A 251 -0.03 10.43 13.34
C VAL A 251 -0.66 9.12 13.80
N GLN A 252 -1.84 9.16 14.41
CA GLN A 252 -2.59 7.97 14.81
C GLN A 252 -2.95 7.12 13.58
N LEU A 253 -3.39 7.76 12.49
CA LEU A 253 -3.67 7.09 11.22
C LEU A 253 -2.45 6.32 10.69
N TYR A 254 -1.25 6.89 10.81
CA TYR A 254 0.00 6.21 10.47
C TYR A 254 0.37 5.09 11.47
N GLN A 255 0.24 5.35 12.78
CA GLN A 255 0.60 4.38 13.82
C GLN A 255 -0.29 3.14 13.82
N GLU A 256 -1.59 3.30 13.55
CA GLU A 256 -2.56 2.21 13.39
C GLU A 256 -2.36 1.42 12.08
N GLY A 257 -1.40 1.83 11.24
CA GLY A 257 -1.11 1.18 9.97
C GLY A 257 -2.11 1.51 8.85
N ALA A 258 -3.06 2.43 9.06
CA ALA A 258 -4.01 2.80 8.00
C ALA A 258 -3.31 3.42 6.77
N VAL A 259 -2.08 3.91 6.94
CA VAL A 259 -1.13 4.27 5.88
C VAL A 259 0.29 3.88 6.29
N ASP A 260 1.08 3.41 5.33
CA ASP A 260 2.48 3.05 5.53
C ASP A 260 3.45 4.24 5.46
N TYR A 261 2.98 5.39 4.99
CA TYR A 261 3.81 6.55 4.71
C TYR A 261 3.31 7.78 5.45
N LEU A 262 4.26 8.62 5.85
CA LEU A 262 4.01 9.93 6.44
C LEU A 262 4.77 10.97 5.64
N VAL A 263 4.11 12.02 5.18
CA VAL A 263 4.78 13.20 4.62
C VAL A 263 4.67 14.35 5.60
N ALA A 264 5.79 14.99 5.92
CA ALA A 264 5.78 16.02 6.94
C ALA A 264 6.80 17.14 6.74
N THR A 265 6.61 18.22 7.50
CA THR A 265 7.66 19.24 7.70
C THR A 265 8.60 18.87 8.85
N ASP A 266 9.59 19.72 9.11
CA ASP A 266 10.48 19.66 10.29
C ASP A 266 9.75 19.60 11.64
N ALA A 267 8.44 19.88 11.66
CA ALA A 267 7.56 19.70 12.81
C ALA A 267 7.58 18.27 13.39
N ILE A 268 7.94 17.24 12.62
CA ILE A 268 8.11 15.87 13.17
C ILE A 268 9.38 15.73 14.01
N GLY A 269 10.36 16.61 13.81
CA GLY A 269 11.62 16.61 14.54
C GLY A 269 11.43 16.84 16.04
N MET A 270 10.26 17.28 16.50
CA MET A 270 9.98 17.56 17.91
C MET A 270 8.53 17.21 18.29
N GLY A 271 8.35 16.43 19.37
CA GLY A 271 7.08 16.37 20.10
C GLY A 271 5.93 15.55 19.49
N LEU A 272 6.20 14.59 18.61
CA LEU A 272 5.23 13.59 18.18
C LEU A 272 5.72 12.19 18.51
N ASN A 273 4.82 11.37 19.07
CA ASN A 273 5.10 9.98 19.40
C ASN A 273 4.81 9.07 18.18
N MET A 274 5.79 8.95 17.27
CA MET A 274 5.66 8.13 16.06
C MET A 274 6.82 7.15 15.91
N ASP A 275 6.51 5.92 15.49
CA ASP A 275 7.49 4.86 15.23
C ASP A 275 7.75 4.78 13.73
N VAL A 276 8.89 5.36 13.34
CA VAL A 276 9.36 5.48 11.96
C VAL A 276 10.63 4.65 11.82
N ASP A 277 10.70 3.83 10.77
CA ASP A 277 11.87 2.98 10.51
C ASP A 277 12.89 3.68 9.60
N HIS A 278 12.38 4.56 8.73
CA HIS A 278 13.17 5.27 7.74
C HIS A 278 12.74 6.74 7.59
N VAL A 279 13.71 7.67 7.63
CA VAL A 279 13.47 9.08 7.31
C VAL A 279 14.12 9.43 5.97
N ALA A 280 13.32 9.92 5.03
CA ALA A 280 13.78 10.35 3.71
C ALA A 280 13.62 11.86 3.54
N PHE A 281 14.70 12.57 3.24
CA PHE A 281 14.65 14.01 2.94
C PHE A 281 14.31 14.24 1.46
N ALA A 282 13.21 14.95 1.20
CA ALA A 282 12.80 15.35 -0.14
C ALA A 282 13.38 16.70 -0.59
N ARG A 283 13.79 17.53 0.36
CA ARG A 283 14.56 18.75 0.16
C ARG A 283 15.67 18.81 1.20
N LEU A 284 16.73 19.59 0.94
CA LEU A 284 17.82 19.83 1.89
C LEU A 284 18.03 21.33 2.19
N SER A 285 17.07 22.15 1.76
CA SER A 285 17.05 23.58 2.00
C SER A 285 15.71 23.97 2.64
N LYS A 286 15.76 24.91 3.57
CA LYS A 286 14.57 25.49 4.21
C LYS A 286 14.65 27.01 4.23
N PHE A 287 13.50 27.65 4.33
CA PHE A 287 13.40 29.09 4.57
C PHE A 287 13.53 29.37 6.07
N ASP A 288 14.43 30.28 6.46
CA ASP A 288 14.70 30.62 7.87
C ASP A 288 14.08 31.96 8.31
N GLY A 289 13.10 32.44 7.54
CA GLY A 289 12.45 33.73 7.71
C GLY A 289 13.02 34.83 6.80
N GLN A 290 14.24 34.67 6.27
CA GLN A 290 14.87 35.65 5.39
C GLN A 290 15.23 35.07 4.04
N GLN A 291 15.92 33.92 4.02
CA GLN A 291 16.40 33.33 2.78
C GLN A 291 16.36 31.79 2.83
N PRO A 292 16.23 31.14 1.67
CA PRO A 292 16.41 29.70 1.58
C PRO A 292 17.88 29.35 1.89
N ARG A 293 18.10 28.51 2.90
CA ARG A 293 19.43 28.00 3.28
C ARG A 293 19.44 26.49 3.40
N ARG A 294 20.62 25.87 3.26
CA ARG A 294 20.78 24.43 3.54
C ARG A 294 20.51 24.09 5.01
N LEU A 295 20.06 22.86 5.24
CA LEU A 295 19.93 22.30 6.59
C LEU A 295 21.31 22.14 7.23
N ARG A 296 21.38 22.41 8.54
CA ARG A 296 22.59 22.14 9.33
C ARG A 296 22.56 20.71 9.87
N ALA A 297 23.73 20.16 10.16
CA ALA A 297 23.85 18.80 10.70
C ALA A 297 22.97 18.53 11.95
N PRO A 298 22.82 19.44 12.92
CA PRO A 298 21.91 19.24 14.05
C PRO A 298 20.44 19.15 13.64
N GLU A 299 20.02 19.90 12.61
CA GLU A 299 18.63 19.88 12.11
C GLU A 299 18.34 18.56 11.39
N VAL A 300 19.29 18.09 10.58
CA VAL A 300 19.22 16.78 9.93
C VAL A 300 19.17 15.67 10.98
N ALA A 301 20.04 15.72 11.99
CA ALA A 301 20.08 14.72 13.06
C ALA A 301 18.81 14.71 13.92
N GLN A 302 18.21 15.87 14.18
CA GLN A 302 16.96 15.99 14.93
C GLN A 302 15.79 15.30 14.19
N ILE A 303 15.73 15.48 12.87
CA ILE A 303 14.68 14.92 12.01
C ILE A 303 14.96 13.43 11.74
N ALA A 304 16.17 13.09 11.30
CA ALA A 304 16.60 11.72 11.02
C ALA A 304 16.60 10.85 12.28
N GLY A 305 16.89 11.43 13.45
CA GLY A 305 16.81 10.77 14.73
C GLY A 305 15.41 10.35 15.17
N ARG A 306 14.37 10.64 14.36
CA ARG A 306 13.03 10.05 14.50
C ARG A 306 12.98 8.63 13.94
N ALA A 307 13.91 8.25 13.06
CA ALA A 307 14.08 6.88 12.62
C ALA A 307 14.75 6.05 13.72
N GLY A 308 14.16 4.89 14.03
CA GLY A 308 14.64 3.99 15.08
C GLY A 308 14.32 4.52 16.48
N ARG A 309 13.77 3.66 17.33
CA ARG A 309 13.38 4.01 18.71
C ARG A 309 13.78 2.92 19.69
N HIS A 310 14.10 3.34 20.91
CA HIS A 310 14.66 2.48 21.95
C HIS A 310 15.89 1.71 21.47
N LEU A 311 15.76 0.39 21.28
CA LEU A 311 16.81 -0.54 20.87
C LEU A 311 16.79 -0.82 19.36
N THR A 312 15.82 -0.28 18.61
CA THR A 312 15.69 -0.53 17.17
C THR A 312 16.48 0.53 16.41
N ASP A 313 17.37 0.06 15.54
CA ASP A 313 18.16 0.92 14.65
C ASP A 313 17.26 1.62 13.63
N GLY A 314 17.66 2.85 13.29
CA GLY A 314 16.96 3.67 12.30
C GLY A 314 17.78 3.86 11.04
N THR A 315 17.12 4.13 9.93
CA THR A 315 17.81 4.54 8.70
C THR A 315 17.38 5.90 8.21
N PHE A 316 18.27 6.61 7.52
CA PHE A 316 17.93 7.86 6.84
C PHE A 316 18.50 7.93 5.43
N GLY A 317 17.96 8.83 4.61
CA GLY A 317 18.34 8.94 3.21
C GLY A 317 17.72 10.15 2.52
N THR A 318 17.90 10.25 1.21
CA THR A 318 17.27 11.29 0.37
C THR A 318 16.38 10.68 -0.69
N THR A 319 15.38 11.45 -1.14
CA THR A 319 14.53 11.08 -2.29
C THR A 319 15.10 11.59 -3.61
N ASP A 320 14.48 11.20 -4.73
CA ASP A 320 14.79 11.67 -6.10
C ASP A 320 14.73 13.18 -6.31
N GLU A 321 14.03 13.88 -5.44
CA GLU A 321 13.88 15.33 -5.46
C GLU A 321 14.99 16.10 -4.70
N ALA A 322 15.91 15.38 -4.04
CA ALA A 322 17.03 15.95 -3.30
C ALA A 322 18.37 15.34 -3.75
N PRO A 323 19.46 16.14 -3.81
CA PRO A 323 20.77 15.59 -4.06
C PRO A 323 21.21 14.64 -2.92
N PRO A 324 22.17 13.73 -3.17
CA PRO A 324 22.80 12.95 -2.11
C PRO A 324 23.36 13.84 -0.98
N LEU A 325 23.35 13.34 0.25
CA LEU A 325 23.98 14.04 1.37
C LEU A 325 25.50 14.05 1.23
N ASP A 326 26.12 15.15 1.63
CA ASP A 326 27.57 15.29 1.69
C ASP A 326 28.16 14.29 2.72
N PRO A 327 29.29 13.62 2.44
CA PRO A 327 29.88 12.63 3.36
C PRO A 327 30.18 13.15 4.76
N GLU A 328 30.60 14.42 4.87
CA GLU A 328 30.84 15.08 6.16
C GLU A 328 29.55 15.24 6.98
N LEU A 329 28.44 15.55 6.31
CA LEU A 329 27.13 15.66 6.93
C LEU A 329 26.63 14.29 7.39
N ILE A 330 26.89 13.23 6.63
CA ILE A 330 26.58 11.85 7.01
C ILE A 330 27.37 11.46 8.27
N ASP A 331 28.70 11.63 8.28
CA ASP A 331 29.55 11.33 9.45
C ASP A 331 29.09 12.12 10.69
N ALA A 332 28.77 13.41 10.52
CA ALA A 332 28.29 14.26 11.60
C ALA A 332 26.97 13.75 12.21
N VAL A 333 26.05 13.24 11.39
CA VAL A 333 24.75 12.71 11.84
C VAL A 333 24.89 11.33 12.49
N GLU A 334 25.63 10.41 11.86
CA GLU A 334 25.82 9.04 12.37
C GLU A 334 26.63 9.02 13.68
N ASN A 335 27.69 9.85 13.74
CA ASN A 335 28.60 9.90 14.89
C ASN A 335 28.30 11.05 15.87
N HIS A 336 27.17 11.75 15.69
CA HIS A 336 26.73 12.84 16.56
C HIS A 336 27.78 13.95 16.79
N LYS A 337 28.58 14.26 15.75
CA LYS A 337 29.60 15.31 15.79
C LYS A 337 29.03 16.62 15.28
N PHE A 338 28.70 17.53 16.19
CA PHE A 338 28.08 18.81 15.84
C PHE A 338 28.91 20.00 16.33
N GLU A 339 28.85 21.09 15.57
CA GLU A 339 29.43 22.36 16.01
C GLU A 339 28.76 22.85 17.30
N THR A 340 29.59 23.35 18.22
CA THR A 340 29.10 23.95 19.46
C THR A 340 28.43 25.28 19.18
N LEU A 341 27.38 25.59 19.95
CA LEU A 341 26.71 26.88 19.90
C LEU A 341 27.68 27.99 20.30
N LYS A 342 27.66 29.09 19.54
CA LYS A 342 28.53 30.26 19.78
C LYS A 342 27.83 31.35 20.59
N THR A 343 26.52 31.49 20.41
CA THR A 343 25.71 32.53 21.04
C THR A 343 24.30 32.01 21.37
N LEU A 344 23.64 32.65 22.35
CA LEU A 344 22.22 32.44 22.69
C LEU A 344 21.42 33.71 22.40
N MET A 345 20.13 33.57 22.09
CA MET A 345 19.22 34.70 21.93
C MET A 345 18.85 35.27 23.29
N TRP A 346 18.92 36.58 23.45
CA TRP A 346 18.62 37.27 24.69
C TRP A 346 17.67 38.43 24.44
N ARG A 347 16.78 38.65 25.40
CA ARG A 347 15.86 39.78 25.43
C ARG A 347 15.82 40.31 26.85
N ASN A 348 15.78 41.62 26.98
CA ASN A 348 15.66 42.26 28.27
C ASN A 348 14.33 41.89 28.95
N VAL A 349 14.38 41.58 30.23
CA VAL A 349 13.20 41.27 31.06
C VAL A 349 12.83 42.40 32.01
N ASP A 350 13.76 43.33 32.25
CA ASP A 350 13.56 44.50 33.09
C ASP A 350 12.90 45.63 32.28
N LEU A 351 11.61 45.45 31.98
CA LEU A 351 10.85 46.33 31.09
C LEU A 351 10.40 47.63 31.79
N ASP A 352 10.54 48.76 31.07
CA ASP A 352 10.13 50.08 31.54
C ASP A 352 8.75 50.49 30.96
N PHE A 353 7.73 50.51 31.83
CA PHE A 353 6.36 50.83 31.43
C PHE A 353 6.02 52.32 31.53
N ARG A 354 6.96 53.24 31.77
CA ARG A 354 6.64 54.68 31.93
C ARG A 354 5.98 55.31 30.70
N SER A 355 6.40 54.91 29.51
CA SER A 355 5.79 55.31 28.23
C SER A 355 6.05 54.23 27.16
N PRO A 356 5.31 54.20 26.04
CA PRO A 356 5.57 53.26 24.96
C PRO A 356 7.00 53.36 24.40
N GLN A 357 7.56 54.57 24.32
CA GLN A 357 8.95 54.79 23.88
C GLN A 357 9.97 54.32 24.92
N ALA A 358 9.67 54.41 26.22
CA ALA A 358 10.52 53.86 27.26
C ALA A 358 10.56 52.32 27.19
N LEU A 359 9.39 51.70 26.95
CA LEU A 359 9.27 50.25 26.77
C LEU A 359 10.04 49.76 25.54
N LEU A 360 9.91 50.45 24.40
CA LEU A 360 10.68 50.14 23.18
C LEU A 360 12.19 50.21 23.46
N ARG A 361 12.67 51.28 24.12
CA ARG A 361 14.09 51.40 24.49
C ARG A 361 14.56 50.27 25.42
N ALA A 362 13.73 49.86 26.37
CA ALA A 362 14.06 48.75 27.27
C ALA A 362 14.15 47.41 26.51
N LEU A 363 13.26 47.17 25.55
CA LEU A 363 13.30 45.99 24.68
C LEU A 363 14.51 45.97 23.73
N GLU A 364 14.99 47.15 23.34
CA GLU A 364 16.12 47.33 22.43
C GLU A 364 17.49 47.32 23.13
N GLU A 365 17.52 47.11 24.44
CA GLU A 365 18.75 47.08 25.24
C GLU A 365 19.78 46.06 24.73
N ARG A 366 21.06 46.35 24.95
CA ARG A 366 22.15 45.47 24.52
C ARG A 366 22.31 44.30 25.50
N PRO A 367 22.59 43.09 25.01
CA PRO A 367 22.83 41.95 25.90
C PRO A 367 24.01 42.20 26.86
N PRO A 368 23.93 41.71 28.12
CA PRO A 368 24.94 41.97 29.14
C PRO A 368 26.23 41.15 28.97
N SER A 369 26.28 40.23 28.00
CA SER A 369 27.39 39.29 27.82
C SER A 369 27.68 39.04 26.34
N PRO A 370 28.95 38.86 25.94
CA PRO A 370 29.33 38.64 24.54
C PRO A 370 28.87 37.29 23.96
N VAL A 371 28.47 36.34 24.82
CA VAL A 371 27.87 35.07 24.37
C VAL A 371 26.36 35.17 24.16
N LEU A 372 25.77 36.34 24.38
CA LEU A 372 24.36 36.62 24.18
C LEU A 372 24.23 37.59 23.00
N ILE A 373 23.26 37.33 22.13
CA ILE A 373 22.89 38.22 21.04
C ILE A 373 21.44 38.62 21.22
N ARG A 374 21.11 39.87 20.86
CA ARG A 374 19.73 40.34 20.95
C ARG A 374 18.86 39.43 20.08
N ALA A 375 17.75 38.96 20.64
CA ALA A 375 16.76 38.18 19.91
C ALA A 375 16.30 38.95 18.67
N ARG A 376 15.88 38.23 17.63
CA ARG A 376 15.22 38.87 16.49
C ARG A 376 14.00 39.64 17.00
N GLU A 377 13.61 40.69 16.29
CA GLU A 377 12.41 41.45 16.62
C GLU A 377 11.22 40.48 16.57
N ALA A 378 10.77 40.06 17.76
CA ALA A 378 9.65 39.17 17.91
C ALA A 378 8.35 39.89 17.49
N ASP A 379 7.32 39.13 17.14
CA ASP A 379 6.06 39.68 16.63
C ASP A 379 5.44 40.72 17.57
N ASP A 380 5.61 40.55 18.89
CA ASP A 380 5.15 41.47 19.92
C ASP A 380 5.90 42.82 19.89
N HIS A 381 7.21 42.79 19.65
CA HIS A 381 8.03 43.98 19.48
C HIS A 381 7.68 44.72 18.19
N LEU A 382 7.54 44.00 17.07
CA LEU A 382 7.13 44.57 15.79
C LEU A 382 5.72 45.18 15.86
N ALA A 383 4.78 44.49 16.54
CA ALA A 383 3.45 45.01 16.80
C ALA A 383 3.50 46.29 17.63
N LEU A 384 4.33 46.34 18.69
CA LEU A 384 4.51 47.55 19.49
C LEU A 384 5.11 48.70 18.67
N GLN A 385 6.13 48.44 17.84
CA GLN A 385 6.72 49.44 16.95
C GLN A 385 5.68 50.02 15.98
N ALA A 386 4.84 49.16 15.37
CA ALA A 386 3.79 49.58 14.46
C ALA A 386 2.69 50.39 15.18
N LEU A 387 2.21 49.91 16.33
CA LEU A 387 1.17 50.61 17.11
C LEU A 387 1.68 51.91 17.74
N ALA A 388 2.98 52.01 18.03
CA ALA A 388 3.60 53.23 18.55
C ALA A 388 3.61 54.39 17.55
N GLN A 389 3.38 54.12 16.25
CA GLN A 389 3.24 55.15 15.22
C GLN A 389 1.83 55.77 15.18
N ASP A 390 0.83 55.14 15.79
CA ASP A 390 -0.55 55.64 15.85
C ASP A 390 -0.68 56.67 17.00
N ALA A 391 -0.81 57.95 16.63
CA ALA A 391 -0.92 59.05 17.58
C ALA A 391 -2.15 58.94 18.51
N ASP A 392 -3.24 58.31 18.06
CA ASP A 392 -4.43 58.13 18.87
C ASP A 392 -4.18 57.08 19.96
N LEU A 393 -3.53 55.97 19.61
CA LEU A 393 -3.13 54.95 20.58
C LEU A 393 -2.15 55.51 21.62
N MET A 394 -1.21 56.34 21.20
CA MET A 394 -0.24 56.95 22.13
C MET A 394 -0.92 57.90 23.13
N ARG A 395 -2.00 58.58 22.75
CA ARG A 395 -2.81 59.40 23.68
C ARG A 395 -3.51 58.55 24.74
N LEU A 396 -3.88 57.31 24.41
CA LEU A 396 -4.53 56.37 25.33
C LEU A 396 -3.54 55.65 26.25
N ALA A 397 -2.32 55.36 25.75
CA ALA A 397 -1.22 54.76 26.49
C ALA A 397 -0.44 55.79 27.36
N ASN A 398 -1.16 56.59 28.13
CA ASN A 398 -0.63 57.79 28.81
C ASN A 398 -0.14 57.57 30.25
N ASN A 399 -0.19 56.35 30.77
CA ASN A 399 0.26 56.03 32.12
C ASN A 399 0.81 54.59 32.18
N PRO A 400 1.55 54.21 33.24
CA PRO A 400 2.22 52.91 33.29
C PRO A 400 1.30 51.69 33.19
N GLN A 401 0.07 51.77 33.71
CA GLN A 401 -0.90 50.68 33.59
C GLN A 401 -1.40 50.52 32.16
N ALA A 402 -1.68 51.65 31.47
CA ALA A 402 -2.09 51.64 30.07
C ALA A 402 -0.98 51.15 29.13
N VAL A 403 0.28 51.49 29.40
CA VAL A 403 1.43 50.98 28.64
C VAL A 403 1.62 49.48 28.86
N ARG A 404 1.41 48.99 30.09
CA ARG A 404 1.41 47.55 30.39
C ARG A 404 0.29 46.81 29.65
N LEU A 405 -0.91 47.37 29.64
CA LEU A 405 -2.03 46.80 28.88
C LEU A 405 -1.73 46.78 27.37
N LEU A 406 -1.19 47.87 26.81
CA LEU A 406 -0.77 47.91 25.40
C LEU A 406 0.25 46.80 25.12
N TRP A 407 1.20 46.61 26.03
CA TRP A 407 2.18 45.54 25.93
C TRP A 407 1.54 44.15 25.95
N GLU A 408 0.62 43.89 26.87
CA GLU A 408 -0.12 42.62 26.95
C GLU A 408 -0.94 42.32 25.68
N VAL A 409 -1.45 43.37 25.02
CA VAL A 409 -2.13 43.31 23.71
C VAL A 409 -1.14 43.02 22.59
N CYS A 410 0.02 43.67 22.55
CA CYS A 410 1.07 43.36 21.56
C CYS A 410 1.56 41.91 21.65
N GLN A 411 1.50 41.29 22.84
CA GLN A 411 1.83 39.89 23.04
C GLN A 411 0.77 38.89 22.51
N ILE A 412 -0.32 39.34 21.91
CA ILE A 412 -1.28 38.44 21.26
C ILE A 412 -0.63 37.86 19.98
N PRO A 413 -0.42 36.53 19.92
CA PRO A 413 0.32 35.92 18.80
C PRO A 413 -0.42 36.05 17.46
N ASP A 414 0.33 36.34 16.39
CA ASP A 414 -0.13 36.12 15.02
C ASP A 414 0.14 34.67 14.63
N PHE A 415 -0.83 33.78 14.86
CA PHE A 415 -0.69 32.36 14.52
C PHE A 415 -0.51 32.10 13.01
N ARG A 416 -0.72 33.09 12.13
CA ARG A 416 -0.43 32.96 10.69
C ARG A 416 1.02 33.29 10.34
N LYS A 417 1.76 33.98 11.22
CA LYS A 417 3.14 34.44 11.00
C LYS A 417 3.31 35.27 9.72
N VAL A 418 2.34 36.14 9.43
CA VAL A 418 2.40 37.05 8.26
C VAL A 418 2.55 38.51 8.69
N LEU A 419 2.30 38.82 9.97
CA LEU A 419 2.24 40.18 10.55
C LEU A 419 1.54 41.15 9.59
N SER A 420 0.30 40.82 9.23
CA SER A 420 -0.50 41.62 8.31
C SER A 420 -1.05 42.88 8.98
N ASP A 421 -1.33 43.91 8.16
CA ASP A 421 -2.09 45.10 8.59
C ASP A 421 -3.39 44.75 9.34
N ALA A 422 -4.02 43.63 8.99
CA ALA A 422 -5.23 43.16 9.65
C ALA A 422 -5.00 42.79 11.13
N HIS A 423 -3.85 42.18 11.46
CA HIS A 423 -3.50 41.85 12.84
C HIS A 423 -3.25 43.12 13.65
N THR A 424 -2.43 44.04 13.14
CA THR A 424 -2.16 45.33 13.79
C THR A 424 -3.44 46.12 14.04
N ARG A 425 -4.38 46.14 13.09
CA ARG A 425 -5.71 46.76 13.28
C ARG A 425 -6.53 46.07 14.36
N LEU A 426 -6.50 44.74 14.44
CA LEU A 426 -7.17 43.99 15.50
C LEU A 426 -6.60 44.34 16.88
N LEU A 427 -5.27 44.39 17.01
CA LEU A 427 -4.61 44.78 18.26
C LEU A 427 -4.97 46.20 18.69
N SER A 428 -4.96 47.15 17.74
CA SER A 428 -5.40 48.52 17.96
C SER A 428 -6.84 48.58 18.48
N GLN A 429 -7.77 47.83 17.87
CA GLN A 429 -9.16 47.77 18.30
C GLN A 429 -9.33 47.15 19.69
N ILE A 430 -8.63 46.05 19.98
CA ILE A 430 -8.66 45.38 21.29
C ILE A 430 -8.19 46.36 22.38
N PHE A 431 -7.07 47.03 22.17
CA PHE A 431 -6.55 47.99 23.13
C PHE A 431 -7.52 49.16 23.37
N LYS A 432 -8.10 49.72 22.30
CA LYS A 432 -9.10 50.80 22.41
C LYS A 432 -10.32 50.35 23.21
N TYR A 433 -10.85 49.15 22.99
CA TYR A 433 -11.98 48.63 23.77
C TYR A 433 -11.63 48.39 25.24
N LEU A 434 -10.47 47.81 25.53
CA LEU A 434 -10.07 47.55 26.92
C LEU A 434 -9.76 48.84 27.69
N ARG A 435 -9.31 49.90 27.01
CA ARG A 435 -8.93 51.16 27.64
C ARG A 435 -10.07 52.16 27.79
N ASP A 436 -10.81 52.38 26.71
CA ASP A 436 -11.85 53.42 26.61
C ASP A 436 -13.27 52.84 26.55
N GLY A 437 -13.41 51.51 26.50
CA GLY A 437 -14.71 50.87 26.53
C GLY A 437 -15.41 51.09 27.87
N PRO A 438 -16.75 51.23 27.87
CA PRO A 438 -17.53 51.57 29.07
C PRO A 438 -17.42 50.53 30.20
N ALA A 439 -17.06 49.28 29.88
CA ALA A 439 -16.90 48.19 30.84
C ALA A 439 -15.42 47.85 31.16
N GLY A 440 -14.45 48.42 30.44
CA GLY A 440 -13.04 47.98 30.51
C GLY A 440 -12.80 46.55 30.01
N THR A 441 -13.80 45.95 29.36
CA THR A 441 -13.81 44.61 28.77
C THR A 441 -14.16 44.68 27.28
N LEU A 442 -13.86 43.62 26.52
CA LEU A 442 -14.23 43.56 25.11
C LEU A 442 -15.76 43.43 24.95
N PRO A 443 -16.40 44.25 24.08
CA PRO A 443 -17.85 44.20 23.90
C PRO A 443 -18.34 42.83 23.44
N LEU A 444 -19.33 42.27 24.14
CA LEU A 444 -19.85 40.93 23.90
C LEU A 444 -20.30 40.72 22.45
N ASP A 445 -21.06 41.66 21.88
CA ASP A 445 -21.58 41.58 20.51
C ASP A 445 -20.45 41.60 19.47
N TRP A 446 -19.38 42.36 19.75
CA TRP A 446 -18.22 42.41 18.88
C TRP A 446 -17.46 41.09 18.90
N VAL A 447 -17.18 40.54 20.09
CA VAL A 447 -16.53 39.23 20.25
C VAL A 447 -17.37 38.14 19.58
N ALA A 448 -18.69 38.14 19.81
CA ALA A 448 -19.62 37.20 19.21
C ALA A 448 -19.58 37.27 17.67
N ALA A 449 -19.61 38.47 17.08
CA ALA A 449 -19.52 38.65 15.64
C ALA A 449 -18.17 38.18 15.07
N GLN A 450 -17.07 38.36 15.81
CA GLN A 450 -15.74 37.88 15.39
C GLN A 450 -15.68 36.36 15.39
N VAL A 451 -16.10 35.73 16.49
CA VAL A 451 -16.06 34.28 16.70
C VAL A 451 -17.05 33.56 15.78
N ALA A 452 -18.27 34.07 15.61
CA ALA A 452 -19.30 33.45 14.75
C ALA A 452 -18.89 33.38 13.28
N ARG A 453 -18.08 34.31 12.78
CA ARG A 453 -17.57 34.28 11.40
C ARG A 453 -16.57 33.14 11.16
N LEU A 454 -15.92 32.65 12.22
CA LEU A 454 -14.92 31.58 12.15
C LEU A 454 -15.55 30.19 12.28
N ASP A 455 -16.76 30.09 12.83
CA ASP A 455 -17.48 28.85 13.08
C ASP A 455 -18.14 28.28 11.81
N ARG A 456 -17.31 27.98 10.81
CA ARG A 456 -17.73 27.41 9.52
C ARG A 456 -16.79 26.29 9.13
N GLY A 457 -17.30 25.06 9.07
CA GLY A 457 -16.53 23.86 8.69
C GLY A 457 -16.32 23.69 7.17
N GLU A 458 -16.93 24.54 6.35
CA GLU A 458 -16.85 24.46 4.89
C GLU A 458 -15.62 25.18 4.33
N GLY A 459 -14.93 24.56 3.37
CA GLY A 459 -13.79 25.17 2.69
C GLY A 459 -12.77 24.13 2.24
N ASP A 460 -11.72 24.61 1.58
CA ASP A 460 -10.51 23.82 1.32
C ASP A 460 -9.59 23.78 2.56
N ILE A 461 -8.50 23.03 2.44
CA ILE A 461 -7.53 22.84 3.52
C ILE A 461 -6.94 24.18 3.99
N ASP A 462 -6.56 25.07 3.06
CA ASP A 462 -5.92 26.33 3.40
C ASP A 462 -6.90 27.31 4.10
N THR A 463 -8.16 27.32 3.68
CA THR A 463 -9.23 28.06 4.38
C THR A 463 -9.41 27.57 5.82
N LEU A 464 -9.44 26.25 6.03
CA LEU A 464 -9.60 25.68 7.37
C LEU A 464 -8.38 25.97 8.25
N VAL A 465 -7.15 25.82 7.73
CA VAL A 465 -5.92 26.16 8.45
C VAL A 465 -5.92 27.64 8.85
N SER A 466 -6.30 28.54 7.95
CA SER A 466 -6.39 29.98 8.26
C SER A 466 -7.44 30.28 9.33
N ARG A 467 -8.60 29.62 9.32
CA ARG A 467 -9.64 29.79 10.35
C ARG A 467 -9.19 29.24 11.71
N ILE A 468 -8.51 28.10 11.73
CA ILE A 468 -7.91 27.53 12.94
C ILE A 468 -6.88 28.51 13.54
N ALA A 469 -6.03 29.12 12.70
CA ALA A 469 -5.10 30.13 13.19
C ALA A 469 -5.82 31.32 13.84
N HIS A 470 -6.89 31.84 13.21
CA HIS A 470 -7.66 32.95 13.76
C HIS A 470 -8.44 32.58 15.04
N ILE A 471 -9.06 31.39 15.12
CA ILE A 471 -9.78 31.00 16.34
C ILE A 471 -8.81 30.80 17.51
N ARG A 472 -7.57 30.37 17.26
CA ARG A 472 -6.52 30.29 18.29
C ARG A 472 -6.16 31.65 18.88
N THR A 473 -6.17 32.72 18.07
CA THR A 473 -6.05 34.10 18.59
C THR A 473 -7.17 34.42 19.58
N TRP A 474 -8.40 34.03 19.27
CA TRP A 474 -9.55 34.23 20.17
C TRP A 474 -9.51 33.32 21.41
N THR A 475 -9.05 32.07 21.28
CA THR A 475 -8.79 31.20 22.43
C THR A 475 -7.75 31.83 23.36
N TYR A 476 -6.67 32.37 22.82
CA TYR A 476 -5.66 33.09 23.61
C TYR A 476 -6.25 34.31 24.33
N ILE A 477 -7.02 35.14 23.61
CA ILE A 477 -7.72 36.30 24.18
C ILE A 477 -8.67 35.87 25.31
N SER A 478 -9.39 34.75 25.14
CA SER A 478 -10.34 34.26 26.14
C SER A 478 -9.70 33.80 27.45
N HIS A 479 -8.40 33.47 27.43
CA HIS A 479 -7.63 33.13 28.62
C HIS A 479 -6.99 34.35 29.31
N ARG A 480 -7.13 35.57 28.77
CA ARG A 480 -6.64 36.79 29.41
C ARG A 480 -7.56 37.20 30.57
N PRO A 481 -7.04 37.28 31.82
CA PRO A 481 -7.86 37.65 32.97
C PRO A 481 -8.45 39.05 32.82
N GLY A 482 -9.76 39.19 33.06
CA GLY A 482 -10.44 40.49 33.10
C GLY A 482 -10.67 41.16 31.74
N TRP A 483 -10.42 40.48 30.60
CA TRP A 483 -10.68 41.04 29.28
C TRP A 483 -12.10 40.75 28.76
N LEU A 484 -12.80 39.77 29.35
CA LEU A 484 -14.14 39.32 28.98
C LEU A 484 -14.97 39.11 30.25
N ASP A 485 -16.26 39.47 30.21
CA ASP A 485 -17.18 39.31 31.35
C ASP A 485 -17.47 37.83 31.67
N ASP A 486 -17.62 36.99 30.64
CA ASP A 486 -17.83 35.53 30.76
C ASP A 486 -16.69 34.76 30.07
N ALA A 487 -15.50 34.83 30.67
CA ALA A 487 -14.31 34.20 30.11
C ALA A 487 -14.45 32.67 29.97
N VAL A 488 -15.16 32.00 30.89
CA VAL A 488 -15.34 30.54 30.86
C VAL A 488 -16.19 30.13 29.66
N HIS A 489 -17.32 30.79 29.43
CA HIS A 489 -18.15 30.55 28.26
C HIS A 489 -17.36 30.73 26.95
N TRP A 490 -16.59 31.82 26.84
CA TRP A 490 -15.81 32.09 25.63
C TRP A 490 -14.68 31.08 25.41
N GLN A 491 -13.99 30.65 26.46
CA GLN A 491 -12.96 29.60 26.38
C GLN A 491 -13.55 28.28 25.87
N GLU A 492 -14.69 27.86 26.41
CA GLU A 492 -15.39 26.65 25.95
C GLU A 492 -15.86 26.79 24.51
N ARG A 493 -16.41 27.96 24.15
CA ARG A 493 -16.93 28.24 22.82
C ARG A 493 -15.84 28.24 21.75
N THR A 494 -14.72 28.93 21.97
CA THR A 494 -13.62 28.99 20.99
C THR A 494 -12.92 27.65 20.88
N ARG A 495 -12.74 26.91 21.98
CA ARG A 495 -12.20 25.55 21.97
C ARG A 495 -13.09 24.60 21.17
N ALA A 496 -14.41 24.65 21.36
CA ALA A 496 -15.35 23.84 20.59
C ALA A 496 -15.31 24.14 19.09
N ILE A 497 -15.11 25.40 18.70
CA ILE A 497 -14.92 25.79 17.29
C ILE A 497 -13.60 25.25 16.77
N GLU A 498 -12.50 25.41 17.51
CA GLU A 498 -11.19 24.88 17.13
C GLU A 498 -11.23 23.36 16.93
N ASP A 499 -11.89 22.63 17.82
CA ASP A 499 -12.06 21.17 17.72
C ASP A 499 -12.85 20.80 16.45
N ARG A 500 -13.99 21.45 16.19
CA ARG A 500 -14.78 21.19 14.98
C ARG A 500 -14.04 21.52 13.69
N LEU A 501 -13.31 22.64 13.65
CA LEU A 501 -12.49 23.01 12.49
C LEU A 501 -11.33 22.03 12.29
N SER A 502 -10.71 21.56 13.38
CA SER A 502 -9.62 20.58 13.36
C SER A 502 -10.09 19.22 12.86
N ASP A 503 -11.30 18.80 13.25
CA ASP A 503 -11.92 17.56 12.78
C ASP A 503 -12.29 17.66 11.30
N ALA A 504 -12.89 18.78 10.87
CA ALA A 504 -13.14 19.05 9.45
C ALA A 504 -11.84 19.05 8.62
N LEU A 505 -10.78 19.66 9.14
CA LEU A 505 -9.47 19.67 8.48
C LEU A 505 -8.87 18.26 8.39
N HIS A 506 -8.94 17.47 9.46
CA HIS A 506 -8.52 16.07 9.44
C HIS A 506 -9.30 15.29 8.38
N GLU A 507 -10.62 15.45 8.32
CA GLU A 507 -11.45 14.77 7.32
C GLU A 507 -11.05 15.17 5.89
N ARG A 508 -10.81 16.46 5.61
CA ARG A 508 -10.35 16.94 4.31
C ARG A 508 -8.98 16.41 3.93
N LEU A 509 -8.03 16.35 4.87
CA LEU A 509 -6.71 15.76 4.65
C LEU A 509 -6.83 14.27 4.35
N THR A 510 -7.61 13.52 5.14
CA THR A 510 -7.84 12.09 4.94
C THR A 510 -8.54 11.84 3.59
N GLN A 511 -9.58 12.59 3.25
CA GLN A 511 -10.26 12.49 1.95
C GLN A 511 -9.33 12.77 0.77
N ARG A 512 -8.39 13.72 0.91
CA ARG A 512 -7.48 14.13 -0.16
C ARG A 512 -6.28 13.21 -0.30
N PHE A 513 -5.72 12.70 0.80
CA PHE A 513 -4.41 12.03 0.82
C PHE A 513 -4.47 10.55 1.21
N VAL A 514 -5.63 10.04 1.61
CA VAL A 514 -5.84 8.63 1.97
C VAL A 514 -6.94 8.06 1.07
N ASP A 515 -6.66 6.95 0.39
CA ASP A 515 -7.71 6.24 -0.31
C ASP A 515 -8.58 5.51 0.72
N LYS A 516 -9.87 5.88 0.81
CA LYS A 516 -10.81 5.37 1.83
C LYS A 516 -10.95 3.83 1.79
N ARG A 517 -10.64 3.19 0.65
CA ARG A 517 -10.62 1.73 0.52
C ARG A 517 -9.43 1.10 1.25
N SER A 518 -8.25 1.71 1.20
CA SER A 518 -7.03 1.25 1.89
C SER A 518 -7.15 1.35 3.41
N ALA A 519 -7.64 2.47 3.93
CA ALA A 519 -7.75 2.70 5.39
C ALA A 519 -8.81 1.82 6.06
N GLY A 520 -9.91 1.50 5.36
CA GLY A 520 -10.95 0.60 5.85
C GLY A 520 -10.53 -0.89 5.82
N LEU A 521 -9.71 -1.27 4.85
CA LEU A 521 -9.20 -2.64 4.69
C LEU A 521 -8.12 -2.98 5.72
N VAL A 522 -7.19 -2.05 6.00
CA VAL A 522 -6.10 -2.27 6.96
C VAL A 522 -6.60 -2.31 8.41
N LYS A 523 -7.56 -1.44 8.76
CA LYS A 523 -8.20 -1.46 10.09
C LYS A 523 -8.89 -2.79 10.41
N ARG A 524 -9.32 -3.54 9.38
CA ARG A 524 -10.02 -4.84 9.54
C ARG A 524 -9.09 -6.05 9.39
N LEU A 525 -7.93 -5.89 8.75
CA LEU A 525 -6.87 -6.90 8.70
C LEU A 525 -6.08 -6.99 10.02
N ALA A 526 -5.97 -5.89 10.78
CA ALA A 526 -5.28 -5.86 12.07
C ALA A 526 -6.06 -6.54 13.21
N ASP A 527 -7.39 -6.62 13.12
CA ASP A 527 -8.26 -7.10 14.19
C ASP A 527 -8.30 -8.64 14.33
N GLY A 528 -7.64 -9.39 13.44
CA GLY A 528 -7.38 -10.82 13.61
C GLY A 528 -8.60 -11.73 13.80
N ARG A 529 -9.83 -11.22 13.58
CA ARG A 529 -11.04 -12.04 13.66
C ARG A 529 -11.13 -12.90 12.42
N ASP A 530 -11.42 -14.18 12.63
CA ASP A 530 -11.70 -15.14 11.56
C ASP A 530 -12.70 -14.53 10.57
N LEU A 531 -12.23 -14.29 9.35
CA LEU A 531 -13.07 -13.93 8.22
C LEU A 531 -13.97 -15.15 7.93
N MET A 532 -15.16 -15.17 8.53
CA MET A 532 -16.18 -16.16 8.21
C MET A 532 -16.69 -15.89 6.80
N GLY A 533 -16.12 -16.61 5.82
CA GLY A 533 -16.68 -16.70 4.48
C GLY A 533 -17.83 -17.69 4.49
N ALA A 534 -19.05 -17.22 4.23
CA ALA A 534 -20.19 -18.11 3.99
C ALA A 534 -20.41 -18.24 2.48
N VAL A 535 -20.48 -19.47 1.98
CA VAL A 535 -20.94 -19.73 0.61
C VAL A 535 -22.42 -20.07 0.70
N ASP A 536 -23.28 -19.31 0.01
CA ASP A 536 -24.70 -19.61 -0.04
C ASP A 536 -24.99 -20.86 -0.91
N ARG A 537 -26.24 -21.33 -0.91
CA ARG A 537 -26.65 -22.51 -1.69
C ARG A 537 -26.54 -22.30 -3.21
N ASP A 538 -26.46 -21.05 -3.66
CA ASP A 538 -26.35 -20.65 -5.08
C ASP A 538 -24.88 -20.43 -5.50
N GLY A 539 -23.92 -20.70 -4.61
CA GLY A 539 -22.50 -20.56 -4.88
C GLY A 539 -21.97 -19.13 -4.75
N ARG A 540 -22.73 -18.17 -4.20
CA ARG A 540 -22.21 -16.82 -3.91
C ARG A 540 -21.35 -16.85 -2.66
N VAL A 541 -20.18 -16.24 -2.77
CA VAL A 541 -19.25 -16.09 -1.66
C VAL A 541 -19.54 -14.77 -0.97
N LEU A 542 -19.89 -14.87 0.30
CA LEU A 542 -20.10 -13.74 1.19
C LEU A 542 -18.89 -13.66 2.12
N VAL A 543 -18.18 -12.54 2.08
CA VAL A 543 -17.13 -12.23 3.07
C VAL A 543 -17.70 -11.16 3.98
N GLU A 544 -17.93 -11.51 5.25
CA GLU A 544 -18.55 -10.63 6.25
C GLU A 544 -19.90 -10.02 5.79
N GLY A 545 -20.74 -10.84 5.15
CA GLY A 545 -22.09 -10.47 4.71
C GLY A 545 -22.19 -9.69 3.39
N HIS A 546 -21.06 -9.40 2.73
CA HIS A 546 -21.05 -8.74 1.42
C HIS A 546 -20.74 -9.75 0.30
N PRO A 547 -21.51 -9.75 -0.81
CA PRO A 547 -21.22 -10.62 -1.94
C PRO A 547 -19.94 -10.14 -2.63
N VAL A 548 -18.96 -11.03 -2.76
CA VAL A 548 -17.65 -10.73 -3.38
C VAL A 548 -17.43 -11.44 -4.72
N GLY A 549 -18.29 -12.41 -5.05
CA GLY A 549 -18.18 -13.23 -6.25
C GLY A 549 -18.91 -14.56 -6.13
N ARG A 550 -18.73 -15.43 -7.11
CA ARG A 550 -19.27 -16.79 -7.14
C ARG A 550 -18.19 -17.86 -7.23
N LEU A 551 -18.43 -18.96 -6.54
CA LEU A 551 -17.66 -20.18 -6.64
C LEU A 551 -18.36 -21.15 -7.59
N HIS A 552 -17.74 -21.42 -8.74
CA HIS A 552 -18.21 -22.37 -9.75
C HIS A 552 -17.21 -23.54 -9.82
N GLY A 553 -17.64 -24.74 -9.41
CA GLY A 553 -16.72 -25.88 -9.29
C GLY A 553 -15.62 -25.60 -8.25
N VAL A 554 -14.35 -25.59 -8.65
CA VAL A 554 -13.21 -25.15 -7.81
C VAL A 554 -12.71 -23.74 -8.15
N ALA A 555 -13.33 -23.08 -9.14
CA ALA A 555 -12.93 -21.77 -9.62
C ALA A 555 -13.76 -20.68 -8.93
N PHE A 556 -13.09 -19.66 -8.43
CA PHE A 556 -13.73 -18.45 -7.90
C PHE A 556 -13.71 -17.35 -8.96
N GLN A 557 -14.87 -16.79 -9.24
CA GLN A 557 -15.06 -15.67 -10.16
C GLN A 557 -15.54 -14.45 -9.38
N LEU A 558 -14.80 -13.35 -9.47
CA LEU A 558 -15.20 -12.06 -8.92
C LEU A 558 -16.40 -11.50 -9.69
N ASP A 559 -17.31 -10.82 -8.98
CA ASP A 559 -18.41 -10.10 -9.63
C ASP A 559 -17.88 -8.90 -10.43
N ALA A 560 -18.53 -8.60 -11.55
CA ALA A 560 -18.05 -7.63 -12.55
C ALA A 560 -18.10 -6.16 -12.10
N ASP A 561 -18.81 -5.88 -11.02
CA ASP A 561 -18.93 -4.58 -10.34
C ASP A 561 -17.74 -4.29 -9.41
N VAL A 562 -16.84 -5.25 -9.21
CA VAL A 562 -15.63 -5.06 -8.40
C VAL A 562 -14.54 -4.32 -9.20
N PRO A 563 -14.06 -3.16 -8.71
CA PRO A 563 -12.99 -2.42 -9.37
C PRO A 563 -11.68 -3.21 -9.44
N ALA A 564 -10.98 -3.16 -10.58
CA ALA A 564 -9.73 -3.89 -10.81
C ALA A 564 -8.62 -3.63 -9.76
N ALA A 565 -8.65 -2.46 -9.11
CA ALA A 565 -7.72 -2.11 -8.03
C ALA A 565 -7.96 -2.92 -6.74
N ASP A 566 -9.22 -3.26 -6.45
CA ASP A 566 -9.64 -3.99 -5.24
C ASP A 566 -9.62 -5.52 -5.46
N ALA A 567 -9.62 -5.95 -6.72
CA ALA A 567 -9.67 -7.36 -7.12
C ALA A 567 -8.58 -8.21 -6.44
N LYS A 568 -7.35 -7.71 -6.31
CA LYS A 568 -6.23 -8.46 -5.72
C LYS A 568 -6.37 -8.68 -4.21
N ALA A 569 -6.88 -7.68 -3.49
CA ALA A 569 -7.12 -7.75 -2.05
C ALA A 569 -8.30 -8.68 -1.74
N ILE A 570 -9.40 -8.53 -2.48
CA ILE A 570 -10.60 -9.38 -2.36
C ILE A 570 -10.26 -10.83 -2.72
N THR A 571 -9.48 -11.07 -3.77
CA THR A 571 -8.99 -12.40 -4.13
C THR A 571 -8.18 -13.02 -2.99
N THR A 572 -7.34 -12.24 -2.31
CA THR A 572 -6.51 -12.73 -1.20
C THR A 572 -7.35 -13.07 0.03
N ALA A 573 -8.34 -12.24 0.37
CA ALA A 573 -9.29 -12.50 1.45
C ALA A 573 -10.19 -13.72 1.13
N ALA A 574 -10.70 -13.81 -0.09
CA ALA A 574 -11.48 -14.95 -0.57
C ALA A 574 -10.65 -16.25 -0.53
N ARG A 575 -9.37 -16.24 -0.92
CA ARG A 575 -8.47 -17.41 -0.80
C ARG A 575 -8.36 -17.93 0.62
N ARG A 576 -8.27 -17.04 1.61
CA ARG A 576 -8.15 -17.41 3.02
C ARG A 576 -9.47 -17.93 3.58
N ALA A 577 -10.58 -17.31 3.20
CA ALA A 577 -11.92 -17.69 3.66
C ALA A 577 -12.47 -18.97 2.99
N LEU A 578 -12.10 -19.23 1.73
CA LEU A 578 -12.60 -20.38 0.95
C LEU A 578 -11.76 -21.65 1.11
N GLY A 579 -10.67 -21.63 1.87
CA GLY A 579 -9.72 -22.75 1.97
C GLY A 579 -10.37 -24.10 2.31
N ASP A 580 -11.23 -24.11 3.34
CA ASP A 580 -11.92 -25.33 3.79
C ASP A 580 -13.00 -25.79 2.81
N VAL A 581 -13.73 -24.84 2.20
CA VAL A 581 -14.77 -25.10 1.21
C VAL A 581 -14.16 -25.69 -0.07
N ILE A 582 -13.04 -25.14 -0.53
CA ILE A 582 -12.29 -25.66 -1.67
C ILE A 582 -11.77 -27.05 -1.37
N ALA A 583 -11.21 -27.30 -0.18
CA ALA A 583 -10.76 -28.62 0.23
C ALA A 583 -11.90 -29.65 0.21
N GLN A 584 -13.11 -29.26 0.62
CA GLN A 584 -14.29 -30.13 0.55
C GLN A 584 -14.72 -30.40 -0.90
N ARG A 585 -14.72 -29.39 -1.78
CA ARG A 585 -15.05 -29.57 -3.20
C ARG A 585 -14.03 -30.43 -3.95
N VAL A 586 -12.74 -30.33 -3.63
CA VAL A 586 -11.70 -31.21 -4.17
C VAL A 586 -11.99 -32.66 -3.83
N ARG A 587 -12.30 -32.96 -2.56
CA ARG A 587 -12.72 -34.32 -2.14
C ARG A 587 -13.98 -34.79 -2.86
N ALA A 588 -14.94 -33.90 -3.08
CA ALA A 588 -16.17 -34.22 -3.80
C ALA A 588 -15.91 -34.54 -5.28
N LEU A 589 -15.02 -33.81 -5.95
CA LEU A 589 -14.62 -34.09 -7.34
C LEU A 589 -13.86 -35.42 -7.47
N GLU A 590 -12.98 -35.73 -6.52
CA GLU A 590 -12.28 -37.02 -6.49
C GLU A 590 -13.25 -38.20 -6.37
N ALA A 591 -14.28 -38.06 -5.55
CA ALA A 591 -15.32 -39.08 -5.33
C ALA A 591 -16.45 -39.04 -6.38
N ALA A 592 -16.47 -38.04 -7.26
CA ALA A 592 -17.56 -37.85 -8.21
C ALA A 592 -17.63 -39.02 -9.23
N PRO A 593 -18.83 -39.48 -9.61
CA PRO A 593 -18.98 -40.48 -10.67
C PRO A 593 -18.54 -39.92 -12.02
N ASP A 594 -18.07 -40.77 -12.94
CA ASP A 594 -17.61 -40.34 -14.27
C ASP A 594 -18.69 -39.60 -15.08
N ALA A 595 -19.97 -39.87 -14.82
CA ALA A 595 -21.08 -39.19 -15.49
C ALA A 595 -21.21 -37.70 -15.10
N ALA A 596 -20.58 -37.26 -13.99
CA ALA A 596 -20.61 -35.88 -13.53
C ALA A 596 -19.58 -34.97 -14.23
N ILE A 597 -18.64 -35.55 -14.98
CA ILE A 597 -17.62 -34.81 -15.73
C ILE A 597 -18.00 -34.86 -17.21
N THR A 598 -17.97 -33.71 -17.87
CA THR A 598 -18.28 -33.58 -19.31
C THR A 598 -17.10 -32.96 -20.06
N LEU A 599 -16.92 -33.37 -21.32
CA LEU A 599 -15.95 -32.80 -22.25
C LEU A 599 -16.71 -32.17 -23.42
N ASP A 600 -16.41 -30.92 -23.73
CA ASP A 600 -17.03 -30.21 -24.83
C ASP A 600 -16.23 -30.34 -26.16
N GLY A 601 -16.70 -29.67 -27.21
CA GLY A 601 -16.03 -29.67 -28.52
C GLY A 601 -14.77 -28.79 -28.60
N GLY A 602 -14.51 -27.94 -27.61
CA GLY A 602 -13.33 -27.08 -27.51
C GLY A 602 -12.19 -27.71 -26.71
N GLY A 603 -12.45 -28.79 -25.99
CA GLY A 603 -11.48 -29.48 -25.14
C GLY A 603 -11.57 -29.07 -23.67
N GLU A 604 -12.67 -28.44 -23.26
CA GLU A 604 -12.92 -28.01 -21.89
C GLU A 604 -13.60 -29.14 -21.09
N LEU A 605 -13.02 -29.44 -19.94
CA LEU A 605 -13.53 -30.39 -18.95
C LEU A 605 -14.31 -29.63 -17.91
N SER A 606 -15.60 -29.97 -17.78
CA SER A 606 -16.51 -29.34 -16.83
C SER A 606 -17.02 -30.33 -15.78
N TRP A 607 -17.21 -29.84 -14.56
CA TRP A 607 -17.84 -30.53 -13.44
C TRP A 607 -18.71 -29.53 -12.69
N ASP A 608 -19.94 -29.93 -12.32
CA ASP A 608 -20.89 -29.06 -11.61
C ASP A 608 -21.16 -27.73 -12.38
N GLY A 609 -21.23 -27.82 -13.71
CA GLY A 609 -21.46 -26.66 -14.59
C GLY A 609 -20.28 -25.70 -14.76
N ALA A 610 -19.11 -26.01 -14.18
CA ALA A 610 -17.93 -25.16 -14.22
C ALA A 610 -16.75 -25.83 -14.95
N VAL A 611 -16.02 -25.07 -15.76
CA VAL A 611 -14.80 -25.53 -16.43
C VAL A 611 -13.66 -25.64 -15.42
N ILE A 612 -13.11 -26.83 -15.25
CA ILE A 612 -12.06 -27.15 -14.28
C ILE A 612 -10.74 -27.59 -14.93
N GLY A 613 -10.75 -27.89 -16.23
CA GLY A 613 -9.54 -28.20 -16.98
C GLY A 613 -9.73 -28.07 -18.48
N VAL A 614 -8.62 -28.01 -19.21
CA VAL A 614 -8.58 -27.98 -20.67
C VAL A 614 -7.55 -28.98 -21.18
N LEU A 615 -7.87 -29.67 -22.27
CA LEU A 615 -6.94 -30.56 -22.95
C LEU A 615 -5.76 -29.78 -23.54
N ALA A 616 -4.56 -30.31 -23.34
CA ALA A 616 -3.31 -29.78 -23.86
C ALA A 616 -2.57 -30.86 -24.66
N PRO A 617 -1.65 -30.47 -25.57
CA PRO A 617 -0.85 -31.43 -26.32
C PRO A 617 -0.11 -32.38 -25.37
N GLY A 618 -0.21 -33.67 -25.64
CA GLY A 618 0.49 -34.71 -24.89
C GLY A 618 1.46 -35.51 -25.75
N PRO A 619 2.11 -36.55 -25.20
CA PRO A 619 3.14 -37.32 -25.90
C PRO A 619 2.62 -38.05 -27.15
N THR A 620 1.32 -38.35 -27.21
CA THR A 620 0.66 -38.88 -28.40
C THR A 620 -0.71 -38.21 -28.56
N PRO A 621 -1.29 -38.16 -29.78
CA PRO A 621 -2.65 -37.66 -29.99
C PRO A 621 -3.72 -38.37 -29.16
N LEU A 622 -3.48 -39.61 -28.72
CA LEU A 622 -4.41 -40.40 -27.90
C LEU A 622 -4.23 -40.20 -26.40
N ALA A 623 -3.17 -39.52 -25.98
CA ALA A 623 -2.86 -39.26 -24.57
C ALA A 623 -2.65 -37.75 -24.35
N PRO A 624 -3.70 -36.92 -24.50
CA PRO A 624 -3.60 -35.49 -24.23
C PRO A 624 -3.31 -35.24 -22.74
N LEU A 625 -2.60 -34.16 -22.44
CA LEU A 625 -2.42 -33.71 -21.06
C LEU A 625 -3.64 -32.91 -20.62
N VAL A 626 -3.88 -32.86 -19.31
CA VAL A 626 -4.91 -32.00 -18.71
C VAL A 626 -4.22 -30.83 -18.02
N ARG A 627 -4.55 -29.61 -18.45
CA ARG A 627 -4.17 -28.37 -17.77
C ARG A 627 -5.35 -27.88 -16.94
N LEU A 628 -5.14 -27.61 -15.66
CA LEU A 628 -6.18 -27.08 -14.79
C LEU A 628 -6.53 -25.64 -15.16
N VAL A 629 -7.80 -25.27 -14.99
CA VAL A 629 -8.29 -23.90 -15.12
C VAL A 629 -8.69 -23.41 -13.73
N GLY A 630 -8.28 -22.20 -13.36
CA GLY A 630 -8.60 -21.62 -12.04
C GLY A 630 -7.85 -22.24 -10.85
N ASP A 631 -6.63 -22.76 -11.06
CA ASP A 631 -5.80 -23.40 -10.02
C ASP A 631 -5.17 -22.40 -9.02
N ASP A 632 -5.44 -21.12 -9.21
CA ASP A 632 -5.10 -19.98 -8.36
C ASP A 632 -5.53 -20.13 -6.90
N PHE A 633 -6.64 -20.84 -6.68
CA PHE A 633 -7.23 -21.05 -5.36
C PHE A 633 -6.92 -22.43 -4.76
N LEU A 634 -6.29 -23.32 -5.54
CA LEU A 634 -5.88 -24.65 -5.08
C LEU A 634 -4.55 -24.56 -4.33
N GLN A 635 -4.50 -25.14 -3.13
CA GLN A 635 -3.27 -25.22 -2.34
C GLN A 635 -2.27 -26.20 -2.95
N THR A 636 -0.99 -26.11 -2.55
CA THR A 636 0.14 -26.90 -3.11
C THR A 636 -0.09 -28.43 -3.09
N GLY A 637 -0.93 -28.96 -2.20
CA GLY A 637 -1.30 -30.38 -2.14
C GLY A 637 -2.58 -30.78 -2.90
N GLN A 638 -3.38 -29.82 -3.39
CA GLN A 638 -4.72 -30.08 -3.96
C GLN A 638 -4.74 -30.14 -5.49
N ARG A 639 -3.72 -29.57 -6.16
CA ARG A 639 -3.65 -29.55 -7.63
C ARG A 639 -3.46 -30.96 -8.22
N GLU A 640 -2.62 -31.76 -7.59
CA GLU A 640 -2.27 -33.07 -8.13
C GLU A 640 -3.43 -34.07 -8.12
N PRO A 641 -4.20 -34.21 -7.03
CA PRO A 641 -5.36 -35.10 -7.03
C PRO A 641 -6.43 -34.71 -8.06
N VAL A 642 -6.71 -33.41 -8.22
CA VAL A 642 -7.67 -32.90 -9.23
C VAL A 642 -7.18 -33.24 -10.65
N ARG A 643 -5.92 -32.95 -10.95
CA ARG A 643 -5.30 -33.27 -12.24
C ARG A 643 -5.37 -34.78 -12.51
N ALA A 644 -4.97 -35.61 -11.56
CA ALA A 644 -4.99 -37.06 -11.69
C ALA A 644 -6.41 -37.61 -11.94
N ARG A 645 -7.43 -37.05 -11.27
CA ARG A 645 -8.84 -37.43 -11.47
C ARG A 645 -9.31 -37.12 -12.90
N LEU A 646 -9.01 -35.93 -13.40
CA LEU A 646 -9.38 -35.51 -14.75
C LEU A 646 -8.64 -36.29 -15.82
N THR A 647 -7.33 -36.51 -15.66
CA THR A 647 -6.54 -37.34 -16.57
C THR A 647 -7.12 -38.74 -16.68
N ARG A 648 -7.44 -39.39 -15.55
CA ARG A 648 -8.06 -40.72 -15.53
C ARG A 648 -9.40 -40.74 -16.28
N TRP A 649 -10.22 -39.71 -16.11
CA TRP A 649 -11.49 -39.59 -16.82
C TRP A 649 -11.28 -39.45 -18.33
N VAL A 650 -10.33 -38.62 -18.77
CA VAL A 650 -10.00 -38.42 -20.20
C VAL A 650 -9.49 -39.72 -20.81
N GLU A 651 -8.57 -40.42 -20.14
CA GLU A 651 -8.07 -41.71 -20.59
C GLU A 651 -9.19 -42.74 -20.75
N ALA A 652 -10.10 -42.82 -19.76
CA ALA A 652 -11.26 -43.71 -19.83
C ALA A 652 -12.24 -43.29 -20.96
N HIS A 653 -12.45 -41.99 -21.17
CA HIS A 653 -13.30 -41.48 -22.23
C HIS A 653 -12.74 -41.81 -23.62
N VAL A 654 -11.45 -41.56 -23.84
CA VAL A 654 -10.75 -41.90 -25.09
C VAL A 654 -10.76 -43.41 -25.32
N ALA A 655 -10.45 -44.21 -24.30
CA ALA A 655 -10.46 -45.66 -24.39
C ALA A 655 -11.85 -46.22 -24.72
N ARG A 656 -12.92 -45.60 -24.20
CA ARG A 656 -14.30 -46.02 -24.45
C ARG A 656 -14.79 -45.62 -25.85
N VAL A 657 -14.59 -44.36 -26.26
CA VAL A 657 -15.11 -43.83 -27.53
C VAL A 657 -14.27 -44.30 -28.72
N LEU A 658 -12.95 -44.40 -28.56
CA LEU A 658 -12.00 -44.81 -29.59
C LEU A 658 -11.43 -46.22 -29.32
N ALA A 659 -12.20 -47.11 -28.68
CA ALA A 659 -11.77 -48.46 -28.30
C ALA A 659 -11.01 -49.26 -29.40
N PRO A 660 -11.44 -49.25 -30.68
CA PRO A 660 -10.69 -49.94 -31.75
C PRO A 660 -9.32 -49.32 -32.03
N LEU A 661 -9.21 -48.00 -31.89
CA LEU A 661 -7.98 -47.25 -32.12
C LEU A 661 -6.98 -47.46 -30.98
N THR A 662 -7.46 -47.46 -29.73
CA THR A 662 -6.62 -47.77 -28.56
C THR A 662 -6.16 -49.22 -28.55
N ALA A 663 -7.03 -50.16 -28.96
CA ALA A 663 -6.65 -51.56 -29.16
C ALA A 663 -5.58 -51.72 -30.26
N LEU A 664 -5.71 -51.00 -31.39
CA LEU A 664 -4.72 -51.01 -32.46
C LEU A 664 -3.36 -50.43 -32.01
N ALA A 665 -3.38 -49.32 -31.26
CA ALA A 665 -2.18 -48.71 -30.69
C ALA A 665 -1.49 -49.60 -29.63
N ALA A 666 -2.26 -50.41 -28.89
CA ALA A 666 -1.71 -51.42 -28.00
C ALA A 666 -1.06 -52.58 -28.77
N ALA A 667 -1.74 -53.08 -29.81
CA ALA A 667 -1.22 -54.16 -30.66
C ALA A 667 0.07 -53.76 -31.41
N ALA A 668 0.23 -52.48 -31.77
CA ALA A 668 1.46 -51.96 -32.37
C ALA A 668 2.69 -52.07 -31.44
N ARG A 669 2.47 -51.99 -30.12
CA ARG A 669 3.50 -52.07 -29.08
C ARG A 669 3.73 -53.50 -28.56
N GLY A 670 2.74 -54.38 -28.74
CA GLY A 670 2.81 -55.78 -28.32
C GLY A 670 3.68 -56.66 -29.23
N GLY A 671 3.90 -57.91 -28.82
CA GLY A 671 4.64 -58.93 -29.59
C GLY A 671 3.78 -59.75 -30.55
N GLU A 672 2.48 -59.43 -30.66
CA GLU A 672 1.49 -60.25 -31.36
C GLU A 672 1.41 -60.03 -32.88
N LEU A 673 2.06 -58.99 -33.40
CA LEU A 673 2.07 -58.71 -34.85
C LEU A 673 3.51 -58.79 -35.37
N SER A 674 3.67 -59.20 -36.62
CA SER A 674 4.96 -59.13 -37.30
C SER A 674 5.46 -57.68 -37.40
N GLY A 675 6.72 -57.48 -37.80
CA GLY A 675 7.27 -56.14 -38.01
C GLY A 675 6.41 -55.28 -38.97
N ALA A 676 5.90 -55.89 -40.04
CA ALA A 676 5.00 -55.23 -40.99
C ALA A 676 3.63 -54.92 -40.36
N GLY A 677 3.05 -55.86 -39.61
CA GLY A 677 1.78 -55.68 -38.91
C GLY A 677 1.84 -54.56 -37.86
N ARG A 678 2.91 -54.53 -37.05
CA ARG A 678 3.16 -53.46 -36.07
C ARG A 678 3.36 -52.11 -36.74
N GLY A 679 4.09 -52.06 -37.86
CA GLY A 679 4.29 -50.85 -38.64
C GLY A 679 2.98 -50.25 -39.14
N ILE A 680 2.08 -51.07 -39.69
CA ILE A 680 0.75 -50.62 -40.13
C ILE A 680 -0.09 -50.15 -38.93
N ALA A 681 -0.15 -50.95 -37.86
CA ALA A 681 -0.90 -50.59 -36.67
C ALA A 681 -0.43 -49.26 -36.06
N PHE A 682 0.88 -49.04 -36.00
CA PHE A 682 1.50 -47.80 -35.52
C PHE A 682 1.14 -46.61 -36.40
N GLN A 683 1.36 -46.70 -37.72
CA GLN A 683 1.10 -45.58 -38.63
C GLN A 683 -0.39 -45.21 -38.70
N VAL A 684 -1.27 -46.20 -38.69
CA VAL A 684 -2.72 -45.95 -38.67
C VAL A 684 -3.16 -45.36 -37.32
N ALA A 685 -2.57 -45.80 -36.20
CA ALA A 685 -2.87 -45.24 -34.88
C ALA A 685 -2.44 -43.76 -34.78
N GLU A 686 -1.23 -43.45 -35.23
CA GLU A 686 -0.69 -42.07 -35.28
C GLU A 686 -1.55 -41.16 -36.18
N ALA A 687 -2.05 -41.68 -37.29
CA ALA A 687 -2.96 -40.96 -38.18
C ALA A 687 -4.42 -40.89 -37.68
N LEU A 688 -4.69 -41.26 -36.43
CA LEU A 688 -6.03 -41.30 -35.83
C LEU A 688 -7.02 -42.17 -36.61
N GLY A 689 -6.54 -43.27 -37.20
CA GLY A 689 -7.37 -44.38 -37.65
C GLY A 689 -7.67 -44.48 -39.14
N GLY A 690 -7.02 -43.67 -39.99
CA GLY A 690 -7.16 -43.78 -41.45
C GLY A 690 -5.96 -43.25 -42.24
N LEU A 691 -5.52 -44.00 -43.26
CA LEU A 691 -4.44 -43.60 -44.17
C LEU A 691 -4.73 -44.05 -45.61
N PRO A 692 -4.18 -43.36 -46.63
CA PRO A 692 -4.15 -43.86 -47.99
C PRO A 692 -3.42 -45.20 -48.06
N ARG A 693 -4.03 -46.19 -48.71
CA ARG A 693 -3.46 -47.53 -48.87
C ARG A 693 -2.08 -47.48 -49.53
N ALA A 694 -1.89 -46.57 -50.49
CA ALA A 694 -0.63 -46.38 -51.19
C ALA A 694 0.55 -46.09 -50.24
N ALA A 695 0.31 -45.38 -49.13
CA ALA A 695 1.35 -45.09 -48.14
C ALA A 695 1.81 -46.34 -47.36
N LEU A 696 0.96 -47.36 -47.31
CA LEU A 696 1.20 -48.60 -46.56
C LEU A 696 1.53 -49.78 -47.48
N GLU A 697 1.53 -49.62 -48.81
CA GLU A 697 1.67 -50.72 -49.76
C GLU A 697 2.95 -51.57 -49.55
N PRO A 698 4.14 -51.01 -49.25
CA PRO A 698 5.33 -51.81 -48.95
C PRO A 698 5.16 -52.72 -47.73
N LEU A 699 4.43 -52.25 -46.71
CA LEU A 699 4.13 -53.04 -45.51
C LEU A 699 3.01 -54.04 -45.79
N ILE A 700 2.00 -53.67 -46.57
CA ILE A 700 0.88 -54.55 -46.93
C ILE A 700 1.35 -55.76 -47.76
N ALA A 701 2.34 -55.55 -48.63
CA ALA A 701 2.94 -56.59 -49.46
C ALA A 701 3.63 -57.68 -48.62
N THR A 702 4.16 -57.31 -47.46
CA THR A 702 4.90 -58.20 -46.55
C THR A 702 4.04 -58.76 -45.40
N LEU A 703 2.74 -58.43 -45.35
CA LEU A 703 1.83 -58.96 -44.32
C LEU A 703 1.62 -60.47 -44.43
N THR A 704 1.74 -61.15 -43.29
CA THR A 704 1.38 -62.57 -43.18
C THR A 704 -0.14 -62.77 -43.17
N LYS A 705 -0.59 -64.00 -43.41
CA LYS A 705 -2.02 -64.37 -43.31
C LYS A 705 -2.55 -64.16 -41.89
N GLU A 706 -1.71 -64.40 -40.89
CA GLU A 706 -2.03 -64.22 -39.48
C GLU A 706 -2.17 -62.74 -39.10
N ASP A 707 -1.24 -61.88 -39.54
CA ASP A 707 -1.35 -60.43 -39.34
C ASP A 707 -2.64 -59.88 -39.94
N ARG A 708 -3.00 -60.30 -41.16
CA ARG A 708 -4.25 -59.87 -41.81
C ARG A 708 -5.47 -60.27 -40.99
N ARG A 709 -5.49 -61.47 -40.41
CA ARG A 709 -6.59 -61.94 -39.55
C ARG A 709 -6.65 -61.12 -38.26
N ARG A 710 -5.52 -60.88 -37.59
CA ARG A 710 -5.43 -60.12 -36.34
C ARG A 710 -5.82 -58.65 -36.54
N LEU A 711 -5.28 -57.99 -37.56
CA LEU A 711 -5.64 -56.61 -37.91
C LEU A 711 -7.13 -56.47 -38.28
N ALA A 712 -7.68 -57.42 -39.02
CA ALA A 712 -9.12 -57.45 -39.33
C ALA A 712 -9.98 -57.64 -38.07
N ALA A 713 -9.55 -58.47 -37.11
CA ALA A 713 -10.23 -58.66 -35.83
C ALA A 713 -10.25 -57.38 -34.97
N LEU A 714 -9.22 -56.54 -35.10
CA LEU A 714 -9.17 -55.19 -34.50
C LEU A 714 -10.04 -54.17 -35.24
N GLY A 715 -10.73 -54.57 -36.31
CA GLY A 715 -11.63 -53.72 -37.10
C GLY A 715 -10.93 -52.91 -38.19
N LEU A 716 -9.64 -53.17 -38.46
CA LEU A 716 -8.87 -52.52 -39.52
C LEU A 716 -9.28 -53.10 -40.88
N ARG A 717 -9.71 -52.22 -41.78
CA ARG A 717 -10.12 -52.58 -43.13
C ARG A 717 -9.04 -52.15 -44.13
N LEU A 718 -8.52 -53.13 -44.86
CA LEU A 718 -7.68 -52.90 -46.04
C LEU A 718 -8.60 -52.67 -47.25
N GLY A 719 -9.03 -51.42 -47.45
CA GLY A 719 -9.89 -51.01 -48.56
C GLY A 719 -9.16 -50.90 -49.90
N PHE A 720 -9.87 -50.39 -50.91
CA PHE A 720 -9.33 -50.22 -52.27
C PHE A 720 -8.24 -49.16 -52.34
N SER A 721 -8.57 -47.91 -51.98
CA SER A 721 -7.61 -46.81 -51.91
C SER A 721 -7.22 -46.40 -50.49
N GLN A 722 -7.93 -46.91 -49.47
CA GLN A 722 -7.80 -46.47 -48.07
C GLN A 722 -7.63 -47.66 -47.11
N VAL A 723 -6.89 -47.44 -46.02
CA VAL A 723 -6.79 -48.34 -44.87
C VAL A 723 -7.33 -47.63 -43.65
N PHE A 724 -8.37 -48.17 -43.02
CA PHE A 724 -9.07 -47.46 -41.94
C PHE A 724 -9.79 -48.36 -40.95
N LEU A 725 -10.07 -47.84 -39.76
CA LEU A 725 -10.88 -48.51 -38.75
C LEU A 725 -12.37 -48.20 -38.97
N THR A 726 -13.15 -49.23 -39.27
CA THR A 726 -14.56 -49.09 -39.68
C THR A 726 -15.45 -48.44 -38.60
N ALA A 727 -15.22 -48.75 -37.33
CA ALA A 727 -16.00 -48.23 -36.22
C ALA A 727 -15.76 -46.74 -35.92
N LEU A 728 -14.69 -46.14 -36.45
CA LEU A 728 -14.34 -44.73 -36.20
C LEU A 728 -15.11 -43.73 -37.08
N THR A 729 -15.95 -44.20 -38.02
CA THR A 729 -16.83 -43.35 -38.82
C THR A 729 -18.09 -42.91 -38.07
N ARG A 730 -18.33 -43.44 -36.86
CA ARG A 730 -19.44 -43.03 -35.99
C ARG A 730 -19.27 -41.57 -35.54
N PRO A 731 -20.35 -40.78 -35.41
CA PRO A 731 -20.25 -39.35 -35.10
C PRO A 731 -19.42 -39.01 -33.85
N ALA A 732 -19.59 -39.76 -32.75
CA ALA A 732 -18.83 -39.54 -31.52
C ALA A 732 -17.31 -39.76 -31.71
N ALA A 733 -16.92 -40.76 -32.51
CA ALA A 733 -15.52 -41.03 -32.82
C ALA A 733 -14.92 -40.00 -33.79
N VAL A 734 -15.72 -39.49 -34.73
CA VAL A 734 -15.32 -38.39 -35.62
C VAL A 734 -15.07 -37.11 -34.81
N ALA A 735 -15.99 -36.77 -33.89
CA ALA A 735 -15.87 -35.60 -33.04
C ALA A 735 -14.65 -35.66 -32.12
N LEU A 736 -14.46 -36.77 -31.40
CA LEU A 736 -13.33 -36.90 -30.50
C LEU A 736 -11.98 -36.91 -31.24
N ARG A 737 -11.89 -37.54 -32.42
CA ARG A 737 -10.67 -37.50 -33.23
C ARG A 737 -10.35 -36.10 -33.74
N GLY A 738 -11.36 -35.35 -34.16
CA GLY A 738 -11.19 -33.96 -34.57
C GLY A 738 -10.67 -33.10 -33.43
N LEU A 739 -11.25 -33.25 -32.24
CA LEU A 739 -10.80 -32.55 -31.03
C LEU A 739 -9.36 -32.92 -30.66
N LEU A 740 -9.02 -34.21 -30.60
CA LEU A 740 -7.66 -34.68 -30.28
C LEU A 740 -6.64 -34.20 -31.32
N TRP A 741 -6.99 -34.19 -32.60
CA TRP A 741 -6.14 -33.65 -33.66
C TRP A 741 -5.88 -32.16 -33.45
N SER A 742 -6.94 -31.38 -33.18
CA SER A 742 -6.85 -29.94 -32.94
C SER A 742 -6.00 -29.61 -31.71
N VAL A 743 -6.13 -30.38 -30.63
CA VAL A 743 -5.29 -30.24 -29.43
C VAL A 743 -3.84 -30.57 -29.75
N ALA A 744 -3.57 -31.71 -30.40
CA ALA A 744 -2.20 -32.15 -30.70
C ALA A 744 -1.44 -31.18 -31.63
N HIS A 745 -2.13 -30.53 -32.56
CA HIS A 745 -1.54 -29.59 -33.53
C HIS A 745 -1.70 -28.12 -33.13
N ALA A 746 -2.26 -27.84 -31.93
CA ALA A 746 -2.60 -26.50 -31.47
C ALA A 746 -3.37 -25.66 -32.52
N THR A 747 -4.23 -26.31 -33.31
CA THR A 747 -4.96 -25.70 -34.43
C THR A 747 -6.45 -25.99 -34.24
N PRO A 748 -7.25 -25.03 -33.73
CA PRO A 748 -8.68 -25.23 -33.51
C PRO A 748 -9.39 -25.32 -34.87
N VAL A 749 -9.99 -26.47 -35.14
CA VAL A 749 -10.72 -26.74 -36.39
C VAL A 749 -12.10 -27.27 -36.03
N ALA A 750 -13.14 -26.68 -36.61
CA ALA A 750 -14.51 -27.12 -36.37
C ALA A 750 -14.74 -28.52 -36.95
N VAL A 751 -15.25 -29.43 -36.11
CA VAL A 751 -15.66 -30.77 -36.54
C VAL A 751 -16.95 -30.65 -37.37
N PRO A 752 -17.09 -31.43 -38.46
CA PRO A 752 -18.33 -31.46 -39.23
C PRO A 752 -19.54 -31.92 -38.39
N PRO A 753 -20.76 -31.48 -38.75
CA PRO A 753 -21.99 -31.93 -38.10
C PRO A 753 -22.13 -33.46 -38.09
N PRO A 754 -22.72 -34.05 -37.03
CA PRO A 754 -22.93 -35.49 -36.92
C PRO A 754 -23.59 -36.11 -38.16
N GLY A 755 -23.01 -37.21 -38.66
CA GLY A 755 -23.59 -37.99 -39.75
C GLY A 755 -23.34 -37.45 -41.16
N ARG A 756 -22.70 -36.28 -41.32
CA ARG A 756 -22.41 -35.67 -42.63
C ARG A 756 -21.55 -36.60 -43.50
N VAL A 757 -21.97 -36.87 -44.73
CA VAL A 757 -21.23 -37.75 -45.66
C VAL A 757 -20.20 -36.99 -46.48
N THR A 758 -20.54 -35.77 -46.91
CA THR A 758 -19.73 -34.95 -47.81
C THR A 758 -19.55 -33.54 -47.27
N LEU A 759 -18.31 -33.05 -47.36
CA LEU A 759 -17.85 -31.73 -46.95
C LEU A 759 -17.28 -30.97 -48.15
N VAL A 760 -17.25 -29.65 -48.07
CA VAL A 760 -16.42 -28.82 -48.94
C VAL A 760 -15.03 -28.77 -48.31
N VAL A 761 -13.96 -29.01 -49.08
CA VAL A 761 -12.59 -29.02 -48.56
C VAL A 761 -12.23 -27.65 -47.97
N GLY A 762 -12.54 -26.56 -48.68
CA GLY A 762 -12.22 -25.20 -48.24
C GLY A 762 -10.75 -25.08 -47.82
N ASP A 763 -10.51 -24.40 -46.70
CA ASP A 763 -9.20 -24.25 -46.08
C ASP A 763 -8.90 -25.33 -45.02
N LEU A 764 -9.63 -26.45 -45.00
CA LEU A 764 -9.42 -27.52 -44.02
C LEU A 764 -8.08 -28.23 -44.28
N PRO A 765 -7.22 -28.40 -43.26
CA PRO A 765 -5.95 -29.11 -43.43
C PRO A 765 -6.16 -30.54 -43.95
N PRO A 766 -5.40 -31.00 -44.97
CA PRO A 766 -5.54 -32.36 -45.50
C PRO A 766 -5.34 -33.45 -44.43
N HIS A 767 -4.42 -33.23 -43.48
CA HIS A 767 -4.17 -34.13 -42.37
C HIS A 767 -5.30 -34.16 -41.34
N PHE A 768 -6.03 -33.05 -41.16
CA PHE A 768 -7.24 -33.02 -40.34
C PHE A 768 -8.34 -33.88 -40.98
N LEU A 769 -8.61 -33.70 -42.28
CA LEU A 769 -9.59 -34.49 -43.02
C LEU A 769 -9.30 -36.00 -42.91
N ALA A 770 -8.03 -36.40 -43.07
CA ALA A 770 -7.62 -37.78 -42.87
C ALA A 770 -7.88 -38.26 -41.42
N ALA A 771 -7.51 -37.47 -40.42
CA ALA A 771 -7.70 -37.79 -39.00
C ALA A 771 -9.17 -37.97 -38.60
N ILE A 772 -10.09 -37.21 -39.21
CA ILE A 772 -11.54 -37.37 -38.99
C ILE A 772 -12.19 -38.39 -39.93
N GLY A 773 -11.43 -39.02 -40.83
CA GLY A 773 -11.90 -40.08 -41.74
C GLY A 773 -12.65 -39.57 -42.97
N TYR A 774 -12.22 -38.46 -43.55
CA TYR A 774 -12.69 -37.93 -44.83
C TYR A 774 -11.57 -37.93 -45.86
N VAL A 775 -11.90 -38.36 -47.07
CA VAL A 775 -10.96 -38.45 -48.19
C VAL A 775 -11.23 -37.26 -49.13
N PRO A 776 -10.22 -36.41 -49.40
CA PRO A 776 -10.38 -35.31 -50.36
C PRO A 776 -10.48 -35.87 -51.79
N LEU A 777 -11.55 -35.50 -52.49
CA LEU A 777 -11.87 -35.85 -53.87
C LEU A 777 -12.22 -34.56 -54.64
N GLY A 778 -11.19 -33.87 -55.13
CA GLY A 778 -11.34 -32.55 -55.77
C GLY A 778 -11.69 -31.47 -54.76
N SER A 779 -12.76 -30.70 -55.00
CA SER A 779 -13.25 -29.64 -54.10
C SER A 779 -14.09 -30.17 -52.91
N ARG A 780 -14.35 -31.48 -52.86
CA ARG A 780 -15.15 -32.15 -51.82
C ARG A 780 -14.31 -33.11 -51.01
N ALA A 781 -14.70 -33.34 -49.76
CA ALA A 781 -14.18 -34.44 -48.96
C ALA A 781 -15.31 -35.39 -48.58
N VAL A 782 -15.15 -36.69 -48.84
CA VAL A 782 -16.19 -37.71 -48.63
C VAL A 782 -15.74 -38.68 -47.54
N ARG A 783 -16.67 -39.07 -46.66
CA ARG A 783 -16.38 -40.01 -45.56
C ARG A 783 -15.80 -41.33 -46.08
N ILE A 784 -14.77 -41.81 -45.41
CA ILE A 784 -13.89 -42.91 -45.86
C ILE A 784 -14.61 -44.25 -46.13
N ASP A 785 -15.64 -44.57 -45.35
CA ASP A 785 -16.48 -45.76 -45.55
C ASP A 785 -17.35 -45.67 -46.80
N MET A 786 -17.78 -44.46 -47.17
CA MET A 786 -18.58 -44.23 -48.37
C MET A 786 -17.70 -44.25 -49.62
N VAL A 787 -16.46 -43.77 -49.53
CA VAL A 787 -15.47 -43.90 -50.60
C VAL A 787 -15.15 -45.36 -50.87
N ASP A 788 -14.86 -46.17 -49.83
CA ASP A 788 -14.58 -47.59 -50.03
C ASP A 788 -15.80 -48.36 -50.60
N ARG A 789 -17.02 -47.99 -50.20
CA ARG A 789 -18.26 -48.55 -50.77
C ARG A 789 -18.42 -48.16 -52.23
N LEU A 790 -18.19 -46.90 -52.58
CA LEU A 790 -18.24 -46.42 -53.96
C LEU A 790 -17.22 -47.15 -54.82
N GLU A 791 -15.96 -47.23 -54.39
CA GLU A 791 -14.90 -47.95 -55.12
C GLU A 791 -15.23 -49.44 -55.31
N LYS A 792 -15.83 -50.08 -54.30
CA LYS A 792 -16.31 -51.47 -54.40
C LYS A 792 -17.43 -51.61 -55.45
N SER A 793 -18.40 -50.70 -55.47
CA SER A 793 -19.49 -50.70 -56.45
C SER A 793 -18.99 -50.43 -57.87
N LEU A 794 -18.06 -49.49 -58.03
CA LEU A 794 -17.42 -49.18 -59.32
C LEU A 794 -16.63 -50.39 -59.83
N ALA A 795 -15.83 -51.03 -58.98
CA ALA A 795 -15.08 -52.24 -59.34
C ALA A 795 -16.01 -53.42 -59.70
N GLY A 796 -17.15 -53.54 -59.02
CA GLY A 796 -18.18 -54.52 -59.35
C GLY A 796 -18.81 -54.28 -60.73
N ARG A 797 -19.22 -53.04 -61.02
CA ARG A 797 -19.77 -52.66 -62.34
C ARG A 797 -18.74 -52.83 -63.45
N ALA A 798 -17.48 -52.48 -63.20
CA ALA A 798 -16.39 -52.63 -64.17
C ALA A 798 -16.13 -54.09 -64.57
N LYS A 799 -16.43 -55.05 -63.68
CA LYS A 799 -16.36 -56.48 -63.99
C LYS A 799 -17.55 -56.97 -64.82
N ALA A 800 -18.71 -56.33 -64.69
CA ALA A 800 -19.94 -56.71 -65.39
C ALA A 800 -20.05 -56.10 -66.81
N GLY A 801 -19.29 -55.04 -67.11
CA GLY A 801 -19.26 -54.42 -68.43
C GLY A 801 -18.63 -53.02 -68.45
N PRO A 802 -18.69 -52.29 -69.58
CA PRO A 802 -18.21 -50.92 -69.68
C PRO A 802 -18.92 -49.99 -68.69
N LEU A 803 -18.16 -49.12 -68.03
CA LEU A 803 -18.64 -48.34 -66.90
C LEU A 803 -19.22 -47.01 -67.39
N VAL A 804 -20.49 -47.00 -67.81
CA VAL A 804 -21.12 -45.85 -68.53
C VAL A 804 -22.10 -45.03 -67.69
N ALA A 805 -22.75 -45.64 -66.69
CA ALA A 805 -23.68 -44.97 -65.78
C ALA A 805 -23.18 -45.05 -64.34
N VAL A 806 -22.68 -43.92 -63.81
CA VAL A 806 -22.18 -43.79 -62.43
C VAL A 806 -22.84 -42.68 -61.64
N ASP A 807 -23.65 -41.85 -62.29
CA ASP A 807 -24.32 -40.70 -61.68
C ASP A 807 -25.14 -41.14 -60.47
N ASP A 808 -25.85 -42.25 -60.54
CA ASP A 808 -26.64 -42.80 -59.43
C ASP A 808 -25.77 -43.10 -58.19
N LEU A 809 -24.57 -43.65 -58.39
CA LEU A 809 -23.63 -43.96 -57.31
C LEU A 809 -23.01 -42.70 -56.71
N VAL A 810 -22.62 -41.73 -57.55
CA VAL A 810 -21.92 -40.51 -57.10
C VAL A 810 -22.89 -39.51 -56.48
N LEU A 811 -24.09 -39.34 -57.06
CA LEU A 811 -25.14 -38.47 -56.52
C LEU A 811 -25.63 -38.96 -55.15
N SER A 812 -25.58 -40.27 -54.87
CA SER A 812 -25.92 -40.83 -53.55
C SER A 812 -25.03 -40.33 -52.41
N LEU A 813 -23.87 -39.74 -52.73
CA LEU A 813 -22.98 -39.10 -51.76
C LEU A 813 -23.36 -37.64 -51.45
N GLY A 814 -24.44 -37.12 -52.04
CA GLY A 814 -24.87 -35.73 -51.86
C GLY A 814 -23.97 -34.72 -52.60
N VAL A 815 -23.32 -35.15 -53.68
CA VAL A 815 -22.49 -34.32 -54.57
C VAL A 815 -23.36 -33.86 -55.76
N PRO A 816 -23.29 -32.59 -56.21
CA PRO A 816 -24.07 -32.13 -57.35
C PRO A 816 -23.61 -32.79 -58.66
N ARG A 817 -24.52 -32.94 -59.62
CA ARG A 817 -24.24 -33.60 -60.91
C ARG A 817 -23.08 -32.95 -61.68
N SER A 818 -22.92 -31.64 -61.56
CA SER A 818 -21.83 -30.87 -62.17
C SER A 818 -20.43 -31.29 -61.67
N GLU A 819 -20.32 -31.87 -60.48
CA GLU A 819 -19.04 -32.26 -59.86
C GLU A 819 -18.68 -33.74 -60.07
N VAL A 820 -19.58 -34.54 -60.67
CA VAL A 820 -19.35 -35.97 -60.94
C VAL A 820 -18.06 -36.22 -61.73
N PRO A 821 -17.73 -35.45 -62.80
CA PRO A 821 -16.49 -35.69 -63.54
C PRO A 821 -15.22 -35.44 -62.72
N SER A 822 -15.25 -34.42 -61.86
CA SER A 822 -14.12 -34.06 -60.98
C SER A 822 -13.88 -35.15 -59.93
N LEU A 823 -14.95 -35.65 -59.32
CA LEU A 823 -14.88 -36.72 -58.33
C LEU A 823 -14.38 -38.04 -58.95
N MET A 824 -14.90 -38.41 -60.13
CA MET A 824 -14.45 -39.60 -60.86
C MET A 824 -12.96 -39.48 -61.27
N SER A 825 -12.52 -38.29 -61.67
CA SER A 825 -11.11 -38.00 -61.95
C SER A 825 -10.23 -38.17 -60.72
N ALA A 826 -10.67 -37.67 -59.55
CA ALA A 826 -9.95 -37.83 -58.29
C ALA A 826 -9.84 -39.30 -57.82
N LEU A 827 -10.85 -40.14 -58.14
CA LEU A 827 -10.81 -41.59 -57.94
C LEU A 827 -9.96 -42.33 -58.99
N GLY A 828 -9.34 -41.61 -59.93
CA GLY A 828 -8.47 -42.17 -60.95
C GLY A 828 -9.18 -42.69 -62.19
N TYR A 829 -10.41 -42.25 -62.48
CA TYR A 829 -11.13 -42.58 -63.72
C TYR A 829 -11.09 -41.41 -64.72
N ARG A 830 -11.07 -41.69 -66.01
CA ARG A 830 -11.23 -40.67 -67.07
C ARG A 830 -12.38 -41.06 -67.97
N LEU A 831 -13.10 -40.07 -68.50
CA LEU A 831 -14.12 -40.33 -69.52
C LEU A 831 -13.42 -40.72 -70.83
N GLY A 832 -13.79 -41.88 -71.39
CA GLY A 832 -13.32 -42.37 -72.68
C GLY A 832 -14.06 -41.74 -73.85
N GLN A 833 -13.83 -42.26 -75.06
CA GLN A 833 -14.65 -41.94 -76.23
C GLN A 833 -15.81 -42.94 -76.34
N PRO A 834 -17.02 -42.49 -76.74
CA PRO A 834 -18.13 -43.38 -77.03
C PRO A 834 -17.80 -44.28 -78.23
N LYS A 835 -18.32 -45.51 -78.26
CA LYS A 835 -18.03 -46.46 -79.34
C LYS A 835 -18.82 -46.17 -80.63
N ALA A 836 -19.96 -45.47 -80.52
CA ALA A 836 -20.78 -45.01 -81.64
C ALA A 836 -21.46 -43.67 -81.29
N GLU A 837 -21.92 -42.94 -82.31
CA GLU A 837 -22.64 -41.68 -82.17
C GLU A 837 -24.00 -41.93 -81.46
N GLY A 838 -24.21 -41.30 -80.30
CA GLY A 838 -25.40 -41.50 -79.44
C GLY A 838 -25.20 -42.48 -78.27
N GLU A 839 -24.09 -43.23 -78.19
CA GLU A 839 -23.78 -44.06 -77.03
C GLU A 839 -23.09 -43.26 -75.90
N PRO A 840 -23.35 -43.57 -74.61
CA PRO A 840 -22.67 -42.91 -73.52
C PRO A 840 -21.17 -43.27 -73.48
N ALA A 841 -20.32 -42.31 -73.14
CA ALA A 841 -18.88 -42.52 -73.04
C ALA A 841 -18.50 -43.32 -71.76
N PRO A 842 -17.69 -44.40 -71.86
CA PRO A 842 -17.32 -45.20 -70.70
C PRO A 842 -16.24 -44.54 -69.84
N TRP A 843 -16.35 -44.67 -68.53
CA TRP A 843 -15.30 -44.33 -67.56
C TRP A 843 -14.21 -45.40 -67.57
N LEU A 844 -12.98 -44.98 -67.84
CA LEU A 844 -11.79 -45.82 -67.91
C LEU A 844 -10.87 -45.53 -66.72
N ARG A 845 -10.48 -46.57 -65.96
CA ARG A 845 -9.53 -46.43 -64.86
C ARG A 845 -8.13 -46.11 -65.42
N ARG A 846 -7.50 -45.05 -64.94
CA ARG A 846 -6.11 -44.71 -65.27
C ARG A 846 -5.19 -45.78 -64.69
N ARG A 847 -4.22 -46.26 -65.48
CA ARG A 847 -3.07 -47.01 -64.93
C ARG A 847 -2.24 -46.02 -64.10
N PRO A 848 -1.91 -46.32 -62.84
CA PRO A 848 -1.08 -45.43 -62.04
C PRO A 848 0.32 -45.32 -62.69
N LYS A 849 0.77 -44.09 -62.97
CA LYS A 849 2.19 -43.80 -63.21
C LYS A 849 2.86 -43.77 -61.82
N PRO A 850 4.01 -44.41 -61.60
CA PRO A 850 4.72 -44.30 -60.33
C PRO A 850 5.10 -42.83 -60.13
N SER A 851 4.50 -42.18 -59.14
CA SER A 851 4.92 -40.84 -58.70
C SER A 851 5.92 -41.04 -57.55
N PRO A 852 7.03 -40.30 -57.50
CA PRO A 852 7.99 -40.44 -56.42
C PRO A 852 7.29 -40.12 -55.09
N ALA A 853 7.54 -40.95 -54.09
CA ALA A 853 7.02 -40.77 -52.74
C ALA A 853 7.29 -39.33 -52.28
N PRO A 854 6.32 -38.63 -51.66
CA PRO A 854 6.63 -37.37 -51.00
C PRO A 854 7.60 -37.68 -49.87
N ALA A 855 8.85 -37.27 -50.06
CA ALA A 855 9.88 -37.31 -49.04
C ALA A 855 9.44 -36.44 -47.85
N ALA A 856 9.52 -37.02 -46.66
CA ALA A 856 9.65 -36.40 -45.35
C ALA A 856 9.25 -34.92 -45.23
N ALA A 857 8.04 -34.68 -44.71
CA ALA A 857 7.75 -33.51 -43.90
C ALA A 857 7.05 -33.96 -42.61
N LEU A 858 7.69 -34.88 -41.87
CA LEU A 858 7.48 -34.95 -40.42
C LEU A 858 8.23 -33.76 -39.84
N GLY A 859 7.53 -32.62 -39.77
CA GLY A 859 7.95 -31.47 -38.99
C GLY A 859 7.85 -31.80 -37.51
N VAL A 860 8.81 -32.58 -37.01
CA VAL A 860 9.17 -32.56 -35.59
C VAL A 860 10.16 -31.42 -35.45
N THR A 861 9.71 -30.27 -34.96
CA THR A 861 10.60 -29.33 -34.29
C THR A 861 11.10 -30.00 -33.02
N PRO A 862 12.41 -30.26 -32.87
CA PRO A 862 12.94 -30.73 -31.59
C PRO A 862 12.99 -29.53 -30.65
N ALA A 863 12.22 -29.59 -29.56
CA ALA A 863 12.51 -28.77 -28.39
C ALA A 863 13.90 -29.16 -27.87
N ALA A 864 14.74 -28.15 -27.67
CA ALA A 864 16.14 -28.27 -27.32
C ALA A 864 16.39 -29.21 -26.12
N THR A 865 17.26 -30.19 -26.30
CA THR A 865 17.97 -30.84 -25.19
C THR A 865 19.38 -31.19 -25.63
N SER A 866 20.33 -30.61 -24.91
CA SER A 866 21.75 -30.96 -24.73
C SER A 866 22.49 -31.68 -25.87
N ALA A 867 23.46 -30.98 -26.43
CA ALA A 867 24.52 -31.57 -27.24
C ALA A 867 25.38 -32.53 -26.39
N ALA A 868 25.46 -33.79 -26.82
CA ALA A 868 26.50 -34.74 -26.45
C ALA A 868 27.16 -35.25 -27.74
N VAL A 869 28.40 -34.85 -27.93
CA VAL A 869 29.26 -35.15 -29.08
C VAL A 869 29.76 -36.61 -29.00
N LYS A 870 29.68 -37.35 -30.11
CA LYS A 870 30.37 -38.63 -30.30
C LYS A 870 31.75 -38.44 -30.96
N PRO A 871 32.69 -39.38 -30.77
CA PRO A 871 34.13 -39.19 -30.97
C PRO A 871 34.61 -39.54 -32.39
N GLY A 872 35.69 -38.89 -32.84
CA GLY A 872 36.36 -39.17 -34.13
C GLY A 872 37.75 -38.54 -34.26
N ARG A 873 38.76 -39.31 -33.83
CA ARG A 873 40.24 -39.21 -33.94
C ARG A 873 40.93 -38.32 -35.03
N LYS A 874 42.00 -37.64 -34.53
CA LYS A 874 43.41 -37.44 -35.04
C LYS A 874 43.62 -36.46 -36.23
N ALA A 875 44.61 -35.56 -36.26
CA ALA A 875 45.88 -35.41 -35.52
C ALA A 875 46.44 -33.96 -35.49
N ALA A 876 47.00 -33.57 -34.32
CA ALA A 876 48.20 -32.74 -33.96
C ALA A 876 48.68 -31.53 -34.82
N PRO A 877 49.27 -30.44 -34.22
CA PRO A 877 50.20 -30.48 -33.08
C PRO A 877 50.07 -29.41 -31.95
N THR A 878 50.53 -29.85 -30.76
CA THR A 878 51.13 -29.18 -29.57
C THR A 878 50.63 -27.84 -28.99
N PRO A 879 50.31 -27.78 -27.67
CA PRO A 879 50.13 -26.54 -26.91
C PRO A 879 51.24 -26.28 -25.87
N GLN A 880 51.37 -25.02 -25.45
CA GLN A 880 51.90 -24.63 -24.14
C GLN A 880 51.03 -23.50 -23.52
N PRO A 881 51.02 -23.38 -22.18
CA PRO A 881 49.81 -23.18 -21.36
C PRO A 881 49.76 -21.82 -20.64
N VAL A 882 48.74 -21.57 -19.79
CA VAL A 882 48.68 -20.73 -18.54
C VAL A 882 47.21 -20.26 -18.28
N PRO A 883 46.72 -20.08 -17.01
CA PRO A 883 45.77 -20.99 -16.34
C PRO A 883 44.48 -20.27 -15.87
N PRO A 884 43.57 -20.94 -15.12
CA PRO A 884 42.18 -20.51 -14.93
C PRO A 884 41.89 -19.88 -13.54
N GLY A 885 40.73 -19.23 -13.45
CA GLY A 885 40.00 -18.89 -12.23
C GLY A 885 39.01 -17.76 -12.50
N ASP A 886 37.85 -17.64 -11.89
CA ASP A 886 37.03 -18.51 -11.05
C ASP A 886 35.65 -17.80 -11.01
N HIS A 887 34.56 -18.56 -11.11
CA HIS A 887 33.18 -18.07 -10.87
C HIS A 887 32.65 -18.76 -9.59
N PRO A 888 31.60 -18.25 -8.92
CA PRO A 888 31.69 -17.78 -7.55
C PRO A 888 30.66 -18.52 -6.71
N PHE A 889 30.95 -19.75 -6.30
CA PHE A 889 30.11 -20.48 -5.32
C PHE A 889 30.92 -21.44 -4.43
N SER A 890 32.21 -21.18 -4.25
CA SER A 890 33.11 -22.00 -3.43
C SER A 890 33.09 -21.70 -1.92
N ILE A 891 32.16 -20.90 -1.39
CA ILE A 891 32.15 -20.57 0.06
C ILE A 891 30.77 -20.76 0.70
N LEU A 892 30.26 -22.00 0.70
CA LEU A 892 29.21 -22.44 1.63
C LEU A 892 29.40 -23.92 2.04
N ARG A 893 30.63 -24.31 2.40
CA ARG A 893 30.89 -25.65 2.97
C ARG A 893 31.87 -25.66 4.14
N THR A 894 31.79 -24.65 5.00
CA THR A 894 32.43 -24.66 6.31
C THR A 894 31.58 -23.84 7.27
N LEU A 895 30.87 -24.52 8.19
CA LEU A 895 30.51 -24.10 9.56
C LEU A 895 29.36 -24.97 10.09
N VAL A 896 29.65 -26.24 10.39
CA VAL A 896 28.95 -27.07 11.37
C VAL A 896 30.01 -27.93 12.08
N GLU A 897 29.94 -28.00 13.41
CA GLU A 897 30.70 -28.80 14.41
C GLU A 897 32.04 -28.26 14.97
N VAL A 898 31.93 -27.33 15.94
CA VAL A 898 32.19 -27.44 17.43
C VAL A 898 33.28 -28.44 17.89
N PRO A 899 34.21 -28.05 18.80
CA PRO A 899 33.96 -27.96 20.26
C PRO A 899 33.78 -26.54 20.84
#